data_AF-A0A4P7SKY3-F1
#
_entry.id   AF-A0A4P7SKY3-F1
#
_cell.length_a   1.000
_cell.length_b   1.000
_cell.length_c   1.000
_cell.angle_alpha   90.00
_cell.angle_beta   90.00
_cell.angle_gamma   90.00
#
_symmetry.space_group_name_H-M   'P 1'
#
loop_
_entity.id
_entity.type
_entity.pdbx_description
1 polymer ?
#
loop_
_entity_poly.entity_id
_entity_poly.type
_entity_poly.pdbx_seq_one_letter_code
_entity_poly.pdbx_strand_id
1 'polypeptide(L)'
;MQDAFSRTVAAGWGTAASGHRYSAEASAGASVASGRGQLWITPGRTGQVVASGTSATDARAAVTVSVDKQPTAGNGASASLQLRRTGPSTAYRATLRFGRDKKVSLKLERGNGGDTVLVADTLLPQRATSASTEFRFEFQVTGTSPVTLAARAWPVGASTPDWQVRTQDSSAQRLTKAGTVAVRGGVSGSTAATALRFDDLLARTLVPATATPAPTATSAPTATPKPTATPTPKPTTAPAPTPAPAPATGVGSAPVGTTAYAVPARALHVQPRGDDKGDGSAASPFGSAAAALRSAPTGATIVLHGGTYHESVQVPFNRALTIQAAPNEAVWFDGSRAVTGWKKSGYGWYVDGWDLDLDHRVSLSAGQDESSRYVDPAYPMAGYPDQVWVGGNELTQVGSAAQVAEGSFFVDRAADRLVIGTDPGRGEVRASVLQKAIQIQGEGTTVRGIGVQRYGDHAAVLGVVSAEVPDITLENLVVRDNASIGVYVWAKGSAFSRLTLEDNGLLGLVASKADDLTIDESVLARNNSEHFKAEPASGGAKLHNSSNVTVQRSVFDSNVTRGLWFDVDMRNSRVVHNTVVANGVDGVEIELSENIVVAGNYLHANGEAGLKIFDSGAIAVSNNMISGNRAYAIRMLQDERRGDGSHQPWILRRVDVRNNVLAGAPGSTAVIQVHDFQQQAYAKDLAITFAGNLYQRSTAKDPSRLVQWAAGPQLVSYSTLADFRSATGNDATSKLVEGSAVVAADLTLAATGRTAAQGVPVAVTDSVAGALGVPSGWKGLGPTQPPRP
;
A
#
# COMPACT_ATOMS: atom_id res chain seq x y z
N MET A 1 32.78 7.93 -22.38
CA MET A 1 34.03 7.38 -21.80
C MET A 1 33.83 5.92 -21.42
N GLN A 2 34.84 5.07 -21.63
CA GLN A 2 34.85 3.68 -21.15
C GLN A 2 36.26 3.26 -20.72
N ASP A 3 36.38 2.51 -19.63
CA ASP A 3 37.65 1.95 -19.16
C ASP A 3 37.47 0.56 -18.52
N ALA A 4 38.15 -0.42 -19.10
CA ALA A 4 38.22 -1.81 -18.60
C ALA A 4 39.50 -2.08 -17.80
N PHE A 5 40.30 -1.04 -17.50
CA PHE A 5 41.48 -1.13 -16.63
C PHE A 5 42.52 -2.19 -17.02
N SER A 6 42.62 -2.55 -18.30
CA SER A 6 43.53 -3.58 -18.82
C SER A 6 45.03 -3.23 -18.76
N ARG A 7 45.37 -2.01 -18.34
CA ARG A 7 46.74 -1.50 -18.21
C ARG A 7 47.30 -1.75 -16.81
N THR A 8 48.62 -1.59 -16.66
CA THR A 8 49.28 -1.55 -15.36
C THR A 8 49.89 -0.17 -15.13
N VAL A 9 49.55 0.47 -14.02
CA VAL A 9 50.02 1.83 -13.65
C VAL A 9 50.32 1.85 -12.16
N ALA A 10 51.57 2.13 -11.80
CA ALA A 10 52.03 2.10 -10.40
C ALA A 10 51.50 3.28 -9.56
N ALA A 11 51.20 4.42 -10.18
CA ALA A 11 50.67 5.61 -9.51
C ALA A 11 49.61 6.31 -10.37
N GLY A 12 48.42 6.52 -9.79
CA GLY A 12 47.24 7.01 -10.48
C GLY A 12 46.56 5.96 -11.35
N TRP A 13 45.51 6.37 -12.06
CA TRP A 13 44.87 5.52 -13.07
C TRP A 13 45.44 5.75 -14.48
N GLY A 14 46.29 6.74 -14.74
CA GLY A 14 46.85 6.97 -16.07
C GLY A 14 45.80 7.39 -17.12
N THR A 15 45.88 6.86 -18.33
CA THR A 15 44.93 7.16 -19.43
C THR A 15 44.12 5.92 -19.79
N ALA A 16 42.79 6.06 -19.85
CA ALA A 16 41.89 5.00 -20.29
C ALA A 16 42.14 4.65 -21.76
N ALA A 17 41.82 3.42 -22.17
CA ALA A 17 41.89 3.01 -23.57
C ALA A 17 41.02 3.89 -24.49
N SER A 18 39.96 4.49 -23.95
CA SER A 18 39.11 5.47 -24.64
C SER A 18 39.74 6.88 -24.78
N GLY A 19 41.01 7.06 -24.40
CA GLY A 19 41.76 8.32 -24.53
C GLY A 19 41.57 9.33 -23.40
N HIS A 20 40.64 9.08 -22.46
CA HIS A 20 40.41 9.96 -21.32
C HIS A 20 41.49 9.80 -20.25
N ARG A 21 42.15 10.89 -19.86
CA ARG A 21 43.15 10.92 -18.78
C ARG A 21 42.48 11.00 -17.42
N TYR A 22 43.07 10.36 -16.42
CA TYR A 22 42.65 10.52 -15.03
C TYR A 22 43.57 11.45 -14.24
N SER A 23 42.99 12.30 -13.40
CA SER A 23 43.69 13.05 -12.36
C SER A 23 43.29 12.52 -10.98
N ALA A 24 44.25 12.25 -10.10
CA ALA A 24 43.99 11.89 -8.71
C ALA A 24 44.06 13.15 -7.85
N GLU A 25 43.03 13.40 -7.03
CA GLU A 25 42.90 14.65 -6.25
C GLU A 25 42.96 14.43 -4.71
N ALA A 26 43.48 13.30 -4.23
CA ALA A 26 43.62 13.03 -2.78
C ALA A 26 44.70 11.97 -2.46
N SER A 27 45.14 11.91 -1.20
CA SER A 27 46.24 11.09 -0.62
C SER A 27 45.94 9.57 -0.51
N ALA A 28 45.34 8.98 -1.54
CA ALA A 28 45.05 7.56 -1.65
C ALA A 28 45.97 6.92 -2.69
N GLY A 29 46.44 5.70 -2.42
CA GLY A 29 47.26 4.93 -3.36
C GLY A 29 46.42 4.47 -4.55
N ALA A 30 46.22 5.36 -5.53
CA ALA A 30 45.57 5.03 -6.78
C ALA A 30 46.57 4.28 -7.68
N SER A 31 46.14 3.17 -8.26
CA SER A 31 46.95 2.37 -9.19
C SER A 31 46.03 1.60 -10.14
N VAL A 32 46.59 1.02 -11.18
CA VAL A 32 45.91 0.00 -11.99
C VAL A 32 46.78 -1.24 -11.98
N ALA A 33 46.23 -2.36 -11.53
CA ALA A 33 46.93 -3.63 -11.49
C ALA A 33 45.93 -4.78 -11.61
N SER A 34 46.34 -5.86 -12.25
CA SER A 34 45.53 -7.08 -12.42
C SER A 34 44.15 -6.82 -13.06
N GLY A 35 44.08 -5.92 -14.05
CA GLY A 35 42.82 -5.61 -14.74
C GLY A 35 41.82 -4.83 -13.87
N ARG A 36 42.28 -4.13 -12.84
CA ARG A 36 41.43 -3.37 -11.91
C ARG A 36 42.04 -2.01 -11.60
N GLY A 37 41.24 -0.95 -11.66
CA GLY A 37 41.56 0.32 -11.03
C GLY A 37 41.45 0.17 -9.53
N GLN A 38 42.43 0.64 -8.77
CA GLN A 38 42.45 0.50 -7.32
C GLN A 38 42.52 1.87 -6.65
N LEU A 39 41.87 1.97 -5.49
CA LEU A 39 42.03 3.06 -4.53
C LEU A 39 42.34 2.46 -3.16
N TRP A 40 43.61 2.55 -2.74
CA TRP A 40 44.02 2.21 -1.37
C TRP A 40 43.65 3.33 -0.41
N ILE A 41 42.76 3.05 0.54
CA ILE A 41 42.25 4.04 1.50
C ILE A 41 42.57 3.59 2.93
N THR A 42 43.18 4.49 3.71
CA THR A 42 43.45 4.29 5.14
C THR A 42 42.26 4.70 6.02
N PRO A 43 42.17 4.22 7.27
CA PRO A 43 41.03 4.48 8.14
C PRO A 43 40.73 5.98 8.30
N GLY A 44 39.45 6.36 8.16
CA GLY A 44 38.99 7.74 8.33
C GLY A 44 39.34 8.69 7.17
N ARG A 45 39.86 8.16 6.06
CA ARG A 45 40.23 8.94 4.88
C ARG A 45 39.33 8.65 3.70
N THR A 46 39.39 9.56 2.72
CA THR A 46 38.76 9.38 1.40
C THR A 46 39.75 9.74 0.30
N GLY A 47 39.59 9.11 -0.86
CA GLY A 47 40.40 9.32 -2.06
C GLY A 47 39.52 9.46 -3.29
N GLN A 48 39.97 10.16 -4.34
CA GLN A 48 39.17 10.29 -5.56
C GLN A 48 40.04 10.37 -6.82
N VAL A 49 39.50 9.84 -7.91
CA VAL A 49 40.06 9.91 -9.26
C VAL A 49 39.03 10.52 -10.19
N VAL A 50 39.42 11.54 -10.94
CA VAL A 50 38.56 12.31 -11.84
C VAL A 50 38.90 11.97 -13.28
N ALA A 51 37.88 11.67 -14.09
CA ALA A 51 38.05 11.47 -15.52
C ALA A 51 38.08 12.82 -16.25
N SER A 52 39.29 13.31 -16.53
CA SER A 52 39.51 14.58 -17.21
C SER A 52 38.95 14.55 -18.64
N GLY A 53 38.43 15.70 -19.09
CA GLY A 53 37.85 15.83 -20.44
C GLY A 53 36.44 15.24 -20.59
N THR A 54 35.78 14.84 -19.50
CA THR A 54 34.35 14.53 -19.50
C THR A 54 33.54 15.77 -19.09
N SER A 55 32.40 16.03 -19.73
CA SER A 55 31.47 17.06 -19.30
C SER A 55 30.08 16.75 -19.83
N ALA A 56 29.11 16.58 -18.93
CA ALA A 56 27.72 16.33 -19.30
C ALA A 56 26.77 16.88 -18.23
N THR A 57 25.63 17.41 -18.69
CA THR A 57 24.49 17.76 -17.82
C THR A 57 23.71 16.49 -17.53
N ASP A 58 23.30 15.74 -18.55
CA ASP A 58 22.57 14.49 -18.37
C ASP A 58 23.48 13.31 -18.67
N ALA A 59 23.69 12.46 -17.67
CA ALA A 59 24.69 11.42 -17.74
C ALA A 59 24.28 10.18 -16.94
N ARG A 60 24.76 9.04 -17.41
CA ARG A 60 24.72 7.78 -16.68
C ARG A 60 26.12 7.19 -16.61
N ALA A 61 26.53 6.79 -15.41
CA ALA A 61 27.76 6.06 -15.16
C ALA A 61 27.45 4.69 -14.56
N ALA A 62 28.30 3.72 -14.88
CA ALA A 62 28.24 2.36 -14.39
C ALA A 62 29.67 1.86 -14.14
N VAL A 63 29.89 1.09 -13.07
CA VAL A 63 31.19 0.52 -12.71
C VAL A 63 30.98 -0.77 -11.93
N THR A 64 31.90 -1.71 -12.04
CA THR A 64 31.95 -2.91 -11.20
C THR A 64 32.84 -2.62 -9.99
N VAL A 65 32.40 -2.92 -8.78
CA VAL A 65 33.08 -2.57 -7.53
C VAL A 65 33.23 -3.78 -6.62
N SER A 66 34.40 -3.91 -5.99
CA SER A 66 34.64 -4.82 -4.86
C SER A 66 35.62 -4.24 -3.86
N VAL A 67 35.81 -4.93 -2.74
CA VAL A 67 36.82 -4.64 -1.70
C VAL A 67 37.85 -5.75 -1.67
N ASP A 68 39.11 -5.45 -1.36
CA ASP A 68 40.13 -6.49 -1.21
C ASP A 68 39.96 -7.38 0.03
N LYS A 69 39.28 -6.85 1.04
CA LYS A 69 38.89 -7.59 2.24
C LYS A 69 37.56 -7.07 2.78
N GLN A 70 36.78 -7.99 3.35
CA GLN A 70 35.52 -7.64 3.99
C GLN A 70 35.79 -6.78 5.23
N PRO A 71 35.07 -5.66 5.41
CA PRO A 71 35.14 -4.91 6.66
C PRO A 71 34.70 -5.77 7.84
N THR A 72 35.34 -5.62 8.99
CA THR A 72 35.00 -6.31 10.24
C THR A 72 34.68 -5.36 11.39
N ALA A 73 34.96 -4.06 11.22
CA ALA A 73 34.74 -3.01 12.21
C ALA A 73 34.35 -1.69 11.52
N GLY A 74 33.79 -0.77 12.31
CA GLY A 74 33.30 0.53 11.83
C GLY A 74 32.13 0.45 10.85
N ASN A 75 31.93 1.55 10.10
CA ASN A 75 30.90 1.66 9.06
C ASN A 75 31.35 1.10 7.70
N GLY A 76 32.54 0.48 7.65
CA GLY A 76 33.04 -0.21 6.48
C GLY A 76 33.66 0.70 5.42
N ALA A 77 33.66 0.21 4.18
CA ALA A 77 34.26 0.87 3.03
C ALA A 77 33.18 1.31 2.05
N SER A 78 33.38 2.43 1.35
CA SER A 78 32.42 2.98 0.42
C SER A 78 33.05 3.39 -0.90
N ALA A 79 32.39 3.06 -2.00
CA ALA A 79 32.71 3.51 -3.35
C ALA A 79 31.60 4.41 -3.86
N SER A 80 31.95 5.55 -4.46
CA SER A 80 30.98 6.49 -5.01
C SER A 80 31.24 6.78 -6.48
N LEU A 81 30.17 6.86 -7.27
CA LEU A 81 30.15 7.48 -8.59
C LEU A 81 29.75 8.95 -8.43
N GLN A 82 30.50 9.86 -9.04
CA GLN A 82 30.23 11.29 -9.04
C GLN A 82 29.85 11.77 -10.45
N LEU A 83 28.74 12.50 -10.54
CA LEU A 83 28.25 13.13 -11.77
C LEU A 83 27.98 14.62 -11.53
N ARG A 84 28.03 15.44 -12.59
CA ARG A 84 27.99 16.91 -12.54
C ARG A 84 29.04 17.51 -11.60
N ARG A 85 30.23 16.91 -11.57
CA ARG A 85 31.30 17.40 -10.72
C ARG A 85 31.94 18.66 -11.31
N THR A 86 31.92 19.74 -10.55
CA THR A 86 32.54 21.03 -10.89
C THR A 86 33.70 21.41 -9.97
N GLY A 87 33.91 20.66 -8.88
CA GLY A 87 35.05 20.84 -7.96
C GLY A 87 35.21 19.67 -6.97
N PRO A 88 36.25 19.70 -6.12
CA PRO A 88 36.58 18.63 -5.17
C PRO A 88 35.46 18.19 -4.22
N SER A 89 34.60 19.13 -3.84
CA SER A 89 33.47 18.92 -2.92
C SER A 89 32.11 19.22 -3.57
N THR A 90 32.06 19.43 -4.89
CA THR A 90 30.85 19.87 -5.61
C THR A 90 30.52 18.88 -6.72
N ALA A 91 29.60 17.96 -6.41
CA ALA A 91 29.11 16.92 -7.31
C ALA A 91 27.84 16.26 -6.74
N TYR A 92 27.02 15.66 -7.60
CA TYR A 92 26.11 14.62 -7.12
C TYR A 92 26.85 13.30 -6.98
N ARG A 93 26.53 12.55 -5.93
CA ARG A 93 27.16 11.29 -5.56
C ARG A 93 26.11 10.23 -5.35
N ALA A 94 26.30 9.08 -5.98
CA ALA A 94 25.77 7.83 -5.47
C ALA A 94 26.89 7.09 -4.74
N THR A 95 26.62 6.56 -3.55
CA THR A 95 27.59 5.87 -2.71
C THR A 95 27.11 4.45 -2.43
N LEU A 96 27.89 3.45 -2.83
CA LEU A 96 27.75 2.04 -2.47
C LEU A 96 28.65 1.74 -1.26
N ARG A 97 28.08 1.25 -0.16
CA ARG A 97 28.83 0.93 1.06
C ARG A 97 28.83 -0.57 1.34
N PHE A 98 30.00 -1.10 1.64
CA PHE A 98 30.22 -2.46 2.13
C PHE A 98 30.35 -2.42 3.66
N GLY A 99 29.36 -2.98 4.36
CA GLY A 99 29.29 -3.00 5.81
C GLY A 99 30.03 -4.17 6.47
N ARG A 100 30.29 -4.04 7.78
CA ARG A 100 30.96 -5.07 8.58
C ARG A 100 30.16 -6.37 8.76
N ASP A 101 28.85 -6.27 8.62
CA ASP A 101 27.87 -7.35 8.73
C ASP A 101 27.52 -7.97 7.36
N LYS A 102 28.40 -7.76 6.37
CA LYS A 102 28.25 -8.20 4.98
C LYS A 102 27.08 -7.54 4.24
N LYS A 103 26.40 -6.58 4.85
CA LYS A 103 25.35 -5.79 4.21
C LYS A 103 25.95 -4.80 3.22
N VAL A 104 25.19 -4.48 2.17
CA VAL A 104 25.56 -3.48 1.18
C VAL A 104 24.47 -2.43 1.11
N SER A 105 24.79 -1.14 1.16
CA SER A 105 23.79 -0.06 1.07
C SER A 105 24.10 0.93 -0.06
N LEU A 106 23.05 1.61 -0.53
CA LEU A 106 23.11 2.72 -1.48
C LEU A 106 22.67 4.02 -0.82
N LYS A 107 23.32 5.12 -1.16
CA LYS A 107 23.03 6.47 -0.67
C LYS A 107 23.14 7.46 -1.81
N LEU A 108 22.30 8.50 -1.84
CA LEU A 108 22.40 9.62 -2.79
C LEU A 108 22.69 10.93 -2.05
N GLU A 109 23.64 11.70 -2.56
CA GLU A 109 24.16 12.90 -1.91
C GLU A 109 24.41 14.02 -2.91
N ARG A 110 24.22 15.28 -2.47
CA ARG A 110 24.74 16.46 -3.15
C ARG A 110 25.91 17.03 -2.34
N GLY A 111 27.06 17.19 -2.98
CA GLY A 111 28.14 18.03 -2.48
C GLY A 111 28.00 19.46 -2.97
N ASN A 112 28.09 20.43 -2.06
CA ASN A 112 28.25 21.85 -2.39
C ASN A 112 28.98 22.60 -1.25
N GLY A 113 30.24 22.24 -0.98
CA GLY A 113 31.00 22.73 0.20
C GLY A 113 30.70 21.99 1.51
N GLY A 114 29.73 21.07 1.46
CA GLY A 114 29.39 20.06 2.46
C GLY A 114 28.47 19.02 1.81
N ASP A 115 28.32 17.85 2.43
CA ASP A 115 27.51 16.75 1.89
C ASP A 115 26.07 16.87 2.42
N THR A 116 25.12 17.18 1.54
CA THR A 116 23.68 17.05 1.80
C THR A 116 23.22 15.65 1.39
N VAL A 117 22.67 14.89 2.32
CA VAL A 117 22.08 13.58 2.03
C VAL A 117 20.71 13.77 1.39
N LEU A 118 20.53 13.30 0.15
CA LEU A 118 19.27 13.37 -0.59
C LEU A 118 18.46 12.07 -0.48
N VAL A 119 19.17 10.94 -0.36
CA VAL A 119 18.62 9.64 0.06
C VAL A 119 19.62 9.04 1.05
N ALA A 120 19.13 8.64 2.23
CA ALA A 120 19.95 7.99 3.25
C ALA A 120 20.44 6.60 2.80
N ASP A 121 21.22 5.91 3.62
CA ASP A 121 21.69 4.56 3.31
C ASP A 121 20.52 3.56 3.25
N THR A 122 20.12 3.19 2.03
CA THR A 122 19.14 2.16 1.72
C THR A 122 19.84 0.80 1.58
N LEU A 123 19.43 -0.18 2.38
CA LEU A 123 20.00 -1.53 2.35
C LEU A 123 19.61 -2.26 1.07
N LEU A 124 20.58 -2.89 0.40
CA LEU A 124 20.33 -3.79 -0.71
C LEU A 124 19.95 -5.19 -0.19
N PRO A 125 19.03 -5.90 -0.86
CA PRO A 125 18.67 -7.26 -0.48
C PRO A 125 19.85 -8.24 -0.55
N GLN A 126 20.87 -7.91 -1.35
CA GLN A 126 22.05 -8.73 -1.62
C GLN A 126 23.19 -8.37 -0.67
N ARG A 127 23.97 -9.38 -0.27
CA ARG A 127 25.09 -9.25 0.67
C ARG A 127 26.43 -9.44 -0.05
N ALA A 128 27.45 -8.73 0.42
CA ALA A 128 28.85 -8.98 0.06
C ALA A 128 29.37 -10.11 0.95
N THR A 129 29.12 -11.35 0.55
CA THR A 129 29.40 -12.54 1.38
C THR A 129 30.90 -12.82 1.51
N SER A 130 31.72 -12.27 0.60
CA SER A 130 33.18 -12.34 0.62
C SER A 130 33.82 -11.14 -0.10
N ALA A 131 35.14 -11.01 0.01
CA ALA A 131 35.92 -9.98 -0.71
C ALA A 131 35.93 -10.17 -2.24
N SER A 132 35.60 -11.36 -2.75
CA SER A 132 35.44 -11.60 -4.19
C SER A 132 34.03 -11.28 -4.70
N THR A 133 33.10 -10.89 -3.84
CA THR A 133 31.76 -10.49 -4.29
C THR A 133 31.85 -9.12 -4.98
N GLU A 134 31.73 -9.12 -6.31
CA GLU A 134 31.70 -7.92 -7.13
C GLU A 134 30.26 -7.43 -7.34
N PHE A 135 30.05 -6.13 -7.29
CA PHE A 135 28.77 -5.48 -7.57
C PHE A 135 28.87 -4.61 -8.82
N ARG A 136 27.96 -4.80 -9.78
CA ARG A 136 27.68 -3.79 -10.79
C ARG A 136 26.94 -2.64 -10.11
N PHE A 137 27.42 -1.42 -10.25
CA PHE A 137 26.92 -0.22 -9.61
C PHE A 137 26.68 0.87 -10.65
N GLU A 138 25.45 1.40 -10.71
CA GLU A 138 25.05 2.42 -11.68
C GLU A 138 24.47 3.65 -11.00
N PHE A 139 24.73 4.82 -11.61
CA PHE A 139 24.24 6.11 -11.20
C PHE A 139 23.85 6.96 -12.41
N GLN A 140 22.67 7.59 -12.34
CA GLN A 140 22.14 8.47 -13.38
C GLN A 140 21.76 9.83 -12.78
N VAL A 141 22.06 10.90 -13.52
CA VAL A 141 21.63 12.26 -13.25
C VAL A 141 21.03 12.86 -14.52
N THR A 142 19.80 13.36 -14.47
CA THR A 142 19.08 13.96 -15.62
C THR A 142 18.29 15.20 -15.22
N GLY A 143 18.09 16.13 -16.15
CA GLY A 143 17.25 17.31 -15.96
C GLY A 143 17.90 18.42 -15.12
N THR A 144 17.38 19.63 -15.21
CA THR A 144 17.94 20.82 -14.52
C THR A 144 16.96 21.47 -13.54
N SER A 145 15.67 21.15 -13.61
CA SER A 145 14.64 21.66 -12.71
C SER A 145 13.40 20.75 -12.75
N PRO A 146 13.29 19.75 -11.87
CA PRO A 146 14.29 19.33 -10.89
C PRO A 146 15.48 18.59 -11.54
N VAL A 147 16.53 18.36 -10.77
CA VAL A 147 17.56 17.38 -11.15
C VAL A 147 17.17 16.02 -10.59
N THR A 148 16.94 15.04 -11.46
CA THR A 148 16.60 13.67 -11.07
C THR A 148 17.86 12.84 -10.90
N LEU A 149 17.98 12.15 -9.77
CA LEU A 149 19.06 11.23 -9.44
C LEU A 149 18.51 9.81 -9.27
N ALA A 150 19.21 8.80 -9.80
CA ALA A 150 18.84 7.40 -9.60
C ALA A 150 20.08 6.52 -9.49
N ALA A 151 20.10 5.57 -8.54
CA ALA A 151 21.17 4.58 -8.44
C ALA A 151 20.66 3.16 -8.15
N ARG A 152 21.44 2.17 -8.57
CA ARG A 152 21.21 0.75 -8.30
C ARG A 152 22.52 -0.01 -8.29
N ALA A 153 22.56 -1.11 -7.54
CA ALA A 153 23.66 -2.04 -7.57
C ALA A 153 23.20 -3.48 -7.35
N TRP A 154 23.89 -4.42 -7.98
CA TRP A 154 23.60 -5.85 -7.88
C TRP A 154 24.87 -6.68 -8.05
N PRO A 155 24.93 -7.90 -7.49
CA PRO A 155 26.07 -8.79 -7.71
C PRO A 155 26.30 -9.07 -9.20
N VAL A 156 27.55 -9.12 -9.63
CA VAL A 156 27.91 -9.54 -11.00
C VAL A 156 27.35 -10.94 -11.27
N GLY A 157 26.70 -11.13 -12.41
CA GLY A 157 26.01 -12.37 -12.79
C GLY A 157 24.53 -12.42 -12.38
N ALA A 158 24.04 -11.52 -11.52
CA ALA A 158 22.61 -11.37 -11.26
C ALA A 158 21.93 -10.51 -12.33
N SER A 159 20.61 -10.68 -12.46
CA SER A 159 19.78 -9.82 -13.33
C SER A 159 19.84 -8.37 -12.88
N THR A 160 19.76 -7.45 -13.84
CA THR A 160 19.75 -6.01 -13.56
C THR A 160 18.43 -5.65 -12.85
N PRO A 161 18.46 -5.15 -11.60
CA PRO A 161 17.25 -4.69 -10.93
C PRO A 161 16.79 -3.34 -11.49
N ASP A 162 15.56 -2.93 -11.20
CA ASP A 162 15.15 -1.54 -11.38
C ASP A 162 16.01 -0.58 -10.54
N TRP A 163 15.91 0.73 -10.77
CA TRP A 163 16.63 1.65 -9.89
C TRP A 163 16.16 1.48 -8.45
N GLN A 164 17.09 1.30 -7.53
CA GLN A 164 16.80 0.93 -6.13
C GLN A 164 16.69 2.16 -5.23
N VAL A 165 17.34 3.26 -5.62
CA VAL A 165 17.17 4.58 -5.00
C VAL A 165 16.95 5.62 -6.09
N ARG A 166 15.98 6.52 -5.89
CA ARG A 166 15.68 7.65 -6.77
C ARG A 166 15.33 8.88 -5.92
N THR A 167 15.66 10.07 -6.40
CA THR A 167 15.25 11.33 -5.78
C THR A 167 15.30 12.48 -6.79
N GLN A 168 14.67 13.59 -6.47
CA GLN A 168 14.73 14.83 -7.22
C GLN A 168 15.31 15.94 -6.34
N ASP A 169 16.34 16.63 -6.83
CA ASP A 169 16.85 17.84 -6.20
C ASP A 169 16.23 19.06 -6.90
N SER A 170 15.16 19.57 -6.30
CA SER A 170 14.48 20.81 -6.70
C SER A 170 15.04 22.05 -6.00
N SER A 171 16.01 21.88 -5.09
CA SER A 171 16.47 22.98 -4.25
C SER A 171 17.16 24.08 -5.08
N ALA A 172 17.22 25.30 -4.54
CA ALA A 172 18.00 26.38 -5.14
C ALA A 172 19.51 26.06 -5.24
N GLN A 173 19.99 25.06 -4.48
CA GLN A 173 21.39 24.63 -4.43
C GLN A 173 21.68 23.43 -5.36
N ARG A 174 20.68 22.96 -6.11
CA ARG A 174 20.81 21.84 -7.06
C ARG A 174 21.89 22.12 -8.10
N LEU A 175 22.67 21.11 -8.46
CA LEU A 175 23.74 21.27 -9.45
C LEU A 175 23.17 21.18 -10.87
N THR A 176 23.07 22.31 -11.55
CA THR A 176 22.48 22.41 -12.91
C THR A 176 23.52 22.43 -14.03
N LYS A 177 24.78 22.74 -13.72
CA LYS A 177 25.85 22.83 -14.71
C LYS A 177 26.35 21.44 -15.12
N ALA A 178 26.72 21.31 -16.38
CA ALA A 178 27.49 20.16 -16.86
C ALA A 178 28.78 20.02 -16.04
N GLY A 179 29.18 18.78 -15.78
CA GLY A 179 30.39 18.52 -15.02
C GLY A 179 31.02 17.18 -15.34
N THR A 180 32.19 16.96 -14.75
CA THR A 180 33.03 15.77 -14.95
C THR A 180 32.46 14.55 -14.23
N VAL A 181 32.94 13.38 -14.63
CA VAL A 181 32.74 12.11 -13.92
C VAL A 181 33.93 11.83 -13.00
N ALA A 182 33.69 11.36 -11.79
CA ALA A 182 34.74 10.91 -10.89
C ALA A 182 34.33 9.68 -10.08
N VAL A 183 35.32 8.96 -9.58
CA VAL A 183 35.16 7.87 -8.62
C VAL A 183 35.76 8.31 -7.30
N ARG A 184 35.05 8.08 -6.19
CA ARG A 184 35.54 8.34 -4.84
C ARG A 184 35.51 7.07 -4.00
N GLY A 185 36.55 6.85 -3.21
CA GLY A 185 36.64 5.80 -2.20
C GLY A 185 36.69 6.40 -0.79
N GLY A 186 36.16 5.67 0.19
CA GLY A 186 36.20 6.06 1.60
C GLY A 186 36.24 4.85 2.52
N VAL A 187 36.92 4.98 3.66
CA VAL A 187 37.00 3.95 4.70
C VAL A 187 36.71 4.61 6.04
N SER A 188 35.80 4.04 6.83
CA SER A 188 35.43 4.61 8.12
C SER A 188 36.61 4.58 9.13
N GLY A 189 36.59 5.45 10.13
CA GLY A 189 37.71 5.66 11.07
C GLY A 189 38.21 4.40 11.81
N SER A 190 37.32 3.44 12.04
CA SER A 190 37.62 2.17 12.72
C SER A 190 37.62 0.95 11.79
N THR A 191 37.52 1.16 10.48
CA THR A 191 37.67 0.09 9.48
C THR A 191 39.12 0.02 9.01
N ALA A 192 39.70 -1.18 8.94
CA ALA A 192 41.07 -1.36 8.45
C ALA A 192 41.27 -0.80 7.03
N ALA A 193 42.50 -0.37 6.71
CA ALA A 193 42.84 0.14 5.39
C ALA A 193 42.52 -0.91 4.31
N THR A 194 41.78 -0.54 3.27
CA THR A 194 41.21 -1.47 2.28
C THR A 194 41.41 -0.90 0.88
N ALA A 195 41.72 -1.77 -0.09
CA ALA A 195 41.70 -1.41 -1.50
C ALA A 195 40.27 -1.54 -2.04
N LEU A 196 39.71 -0.43 -2.51
CA LEU A 196 38.51 -0.45 -3.35
C LEU A 196 38.94 -0.72 -4.78
N ARG A 197 38.36 -1.77 -5.38
CA ARG A 197 38.66 -2.21 -6.74
C ARG A 197 37.52 -1.84 -7.67
N PHE A 198 37.88 -1.35 -8.84
CA PHE A 198 36.97 -0.86 -9.86
C PHE A 198 37.29 -1.53 -11.19
N ASP A 199 36.23 -1.92 -11.91
CA ASP A 199 36.32 -2.43 -13.27
C ASP A 199 35.17 -1.92 -14.14
N ASP A 200 35.30 -2.04 -15.46
CA ASP A 200 34.25 -1.76 -16.44
C ASP A 200 33.55 -0.40 -16.23
N LEU A 201 34.34 0.65 -15.96
CA LEU A 201 33.82 2.00 -15.79
C LEU A 201 33.32 2.51 -17.14
N LEU A 202 32.03 2.77 -17.23
CA LEU A 202 31.37 3.30 -18.41
C LEU A 202 30.61 4.56 -18.01
N ALA A 203 30.83 5.65 -18.73
CA ALA A 203 30.06 6.87 -18.58
C ALA A 203 29.58 7.38 -19.94
N ARG A 204 28.29 7.64 -20.06
CA ARG A 204 27.62 8.10 -21.29
C ARG A 204 26.81 9.35 -21.00
N THR A 205 26.87 10.30 -21.92
CA THR A 205 25.90 11.41 -21.99
C THR A 205 24.56 10.83 -22.42
N LEU A 206 23.50 11.28 -21.77
CA LEU A 206 22.14 10.97 -22.18
C LEU A 206 21.65 12.11 -23.07
N VAL A 207 21.15 11.76 -24.25
CA VAL A 207 20.49 12.71 -25.14
C VAL A 207 19.00 12.62 -24.81
N PRO A 208 18.30 13.76 -24.56
CA PRO A 208 16.86 13.75 -24.47
C PRO A 208 16.28 13.10 -25.73
N ALA A 209 15.32 12.20 -25.60
CA ALA A 209 14.65 11.65 -26.77
C ALA A 209 14.04 12.82 -27.56
N THR A 210 14.55 13.08 -28.77
CA THR A 210 13.87 13.95 -29.72
C THR A 210 12.50 13.33 -29.97
N ALA A 211 11.44 14.10 -29.76
CA ALA A 211 10.08 13.65 -30.06
C ALA A 211 10.03 13.20 -31.54
N THR A 212 9.84 11.91 -31.77
CA THR A 212 9.47 11.39 -33.08
C THR A 212 8.09 11.98 -33.40
N PRO A 213 7.89 12.68 -34.53
CA PRO A 213 6.58 13.20 -34.90
C PRO A 213 5.60 12.02 -35.05
N ALA A 214 4.48 12.11 -34.34
CA ALA A 214 3.41 11.14 -34.42
C ALA A 214 2.82 11.11 -35.86
N PRO A 215 2.47 9.94 -36.41
CA PRO A 215 1.88 9.84 -37.74
C PRO A 215 0.53 10.56 -37.77
N THR A 216 0.34 11.40 -38.78
CA THR A 216 -0.89 12.15 -39.02
C THR A 216 -2.07 11.18 -39.18
N ALA A 217 -3.07 11.30 -38.31
CA ALA A 217 -4.30 10.52 -38.41
C ALA A 217 -5.10 10.94 -39.65
N THR A 218 -5.31 9.99 -40.56
CA THR A 218 -6.23 10.10 -41.70
C THR A 218 -7.67 10.11 -41.19
N SER A 219 -8.46 11.09 -41.64
CA SER A 219 -9.88 11.25 -41.34
C SER A 219 -10.73 10.08 -41.86
N ALA A 220 -11.60 9.53 -41.00
CA ALA A 220 -12.64 8.56 -41.32
C ALA A 220 -13.98 9.01 -40.64
N PRO A 221 -15.16 8.56 -41.12
CA PRO A 221 -16.20 9.45 -41.62
C PRO A 221 -17.30 9.82 -40.62
N THR A 222 -18.02 10.89 -40.97
CA THR A 222 -19.18 11.47 -40.29
C THR A 222 -20.29 10.45 -40.01
N ALA A 223 -20.68 10.32 -38.73
CA ALA A 223 -21.86 9.58 -38.32
C ALA A 223 -23.12 10.47 -38.35
N THR A 224 -24.19 9.92 -38.91
CA THR A 224 -25.54 10.47 -39.07
C THR A 224 -26.23 10.76 -37.72
N PRO A 225 -27.14 11.76 -37.60
CA PRO A 225 -27.75 12.12 -36.31
C PRO A 225 -28.80 11.09 -35.85
N LYS A 226 -28.75 10.74 -34.55
CA LYS A 226 -29.76 9.92 -33.84
C LYS A 226 -30.75 10.84 -33.07
N PRO A 227 -32.05 10.47 -32.92
CA PRO A 227 -33.12 11.41 -32.61
C PRO A 227 -33.13 11.93 -31.17
N THR A 228 -33.65 13.15 -31.04
CA THR A 228 -33.94 13.91 -29.82
C THR A 228 -34.76 13.11 -28.81
N ALA A 229 -34.23 12.94 -27.59
CA ALA A 229 -34.99 12.46 -26.43
C ALA A 229 -35.74 13.62 -25.77
N THR A 230 -37.01 13.37 -25.46
CA THR A 230 -37.94 14.23 -24.71
C THR A 230 -37.41 14.54 -23.30
N PRO A 231 -37.57 15.76 -22.76
CA PRO A 231 -37.01 16.16 -21.47
C PRO A 231 -37.63 15.38 -20.30
N THR A 232 -36.76 14.77 -19.48
CA THR A 232 -37.11 14.20 -18.17
C THR A 232 -37.00 15.30 -17.10
N PRO A 233 -37.85 15.33 -16.04
CA PRO A 233 -37.95 16.46 -15.13
C PRO A 233 -36.65 16.75 -14.35
N LYS A 234 -36.41 18.05 -14.13
CA LYS A 234 -35.33 18.62 -13.30
C LYS A 234 -35.24 17.91 -11.94
N PRO A 235 -34.09 17.32 -11.56
CA PRO A 235 -33.88 16.79 -10.21
C PRO A 235 -34.05 17.89 -9.18
N THR A 236 -34.95 17.67 -8.23
CA THR A 236 -35.07 18.51 -7.03
C THR A 236 -33.81 18.31 -6.20
N THR A 237 -33.21 19.41 -5.75
CA THR A 237 -32.02 19.43 -4.89
C THR A 237 -32.19 18.53 -3.68
N ALA A 238 -31.40 17.46 -3.62
CA ALA A 238 -31.26 16.66 -2.40
C ALA A 238 -30.62 17.53 -1.30
N PRO A 239 -31.11 17.47 -0.05
CA PRO A 239 -30.46 18.15 1.06
C PRO A 239 -29.04 17.61 1.26
N ALA A 240 -28.12 18.50 1.64
CA ALA A 240 -26.75 18.16 2.00
C ALA A 240 -26.73 16.98 3.00
N PRO A 241 -25.82 16.00 2.85
CA PRO A 241 -25.67 14.94 3.83
C PRO A 241 -25.34 15.59 5.18
N THR A 242 -26.22 15.38 6.14
CA THR A 242 -25.91 15.65 7.55
C THR A 242 -24.73 14.76 7.92
N PRO A 243 -23.70 15.25 8.65
CA PRO A 243 -22.62 14.41 9.13
C PRO A 243 -23.23 13.17 9.79
N ALA A 244 -22.84 11.99 9.32
CA ALA A 244 -23.21 10.75 9.99
C ALA A 244 -22.81 10.88 11.47
N PRO A 245 -23.68 10.52 12.43
CA PRO A 245 -23.28 10.48 13.83
C PRO A 245 -22.01 9.64 13.95
N ALA A 246 -21.00 10.16 14.65
CA ALA A 246 -19.83 9.37 14.99
C ALA A 246 -20.29 8.03 15.61
N PRO A 247 -19.72 6.88 15.21
CA PRO A 247 -20.11 5.59 15.75
C PRO A 247 -20.09 5.63 17.28
N ALA A 248 -21.24 5.28 17.87
CA ALA A 248 -21.38 5.18 19.31
C ALA A 248 -20.52 4.00 19.82
N THR A 249 -19.46 4.33 20.55
CA THR A 249 -18.74 3.51 21.54
C THR A 249 -18.28 2.10 21.11
N GLY A 250 -17.00 1.98 20.72
CA GLY A 250 -16.18 0.78 21.03
C GLY A 250 -15.26 0.24 19.93
N VAL A 251 -15.45 0.64 18.66
CA VAL A 251 -14.70 0.09 17.50
C VAL A 251 -14.22 1.23 16.60
N GLY A 252 -13.06 1.04 15.97
CA GLY A 252 -12.36 2.10 15.25
C GLY A 252 -11.54 2.97 16.19
N SER A 253 -10.89 3.98 15.61
CA SER A 253 -10.12 4.96 16.38
C SER A 253 -11.03 5.75 17.31
N ALA A 254 -10.52 6.08 18.49
CA ALA A 254 -11.07 7.19 19.26
C ALA A 254 -11.08 8.46 18.39
N PRO A 255 -12.07 9.38 18.56
CA PRO A 255 -12.08 10.63 17.83
C PRO A 255 -10.75 11.38 17.99
N VAL A 256 -10.19 11.91 16.88
CA VAL A 256 -8.90 12.60 16.91
C VAL A 256 -8.95 13.75 17.92
N GLY A 257 -7.98 13.78 18.84
CA GLY A 257 -7.92 14.75 19.94
C GLY A 257 -8.63 14.35 21.23
N THR A 258 -9.15 13.13 21.34
CA THR A 258 -9.76 12.63 22.59
C THR A 258 -8.90 11.61 23.35
N THR A 259 -7.79 11.17 22.76
CA THR A 259 -6.87 10.24 23.42
C THR A 259 -6.03 10.96 24.48
N ALA A 260 -5.70 10.28 25.58
CA ALA A 260 -4.97 10.84 26.70
C ALA A 260 -3.72 10.01 27.04
N TYR A 261 -2.82 9.86 26.07
CA TYR A 261 -1.58 9.10 26.26
C TYR A 261 -0.64 9.77 27.26
N ALA A 262 -0.08 9.00 28.20
CA ALA A 262 0.91 9.52 29.14
C ALA A 262 2.11 10.14 28.40
N VAL A 263 2.61 11.28 28.90
CA VAL A 263 3.79 11.98 28.38
C VAL A 263 5.00 11.64 29.25
N PRO A 264 5.96 10.85 28.75
CA PRO A 264 7.18 10.57 29.50
C PRO A 264 8.00 11.83 29.75
N ALA A 265 8.68 11.92 30.90
CA ALA A 265 9.49 13.09 31.26
C ALA A 265 10.63 13.42 30.28
N ARG A 266 11.06 12.44 29.45
CA ARG A 266 12.09 12.59 28.41
C ARG A 266 11.52 12.59 26.99
N ALA A 267 10.22 12.85 26.84
CA ALA A 267 9.61 12.94 25.53
C ALA A 267 10.17 14.14 24.75
N LEU A 268 10.24 13.97 23.43
CA LEU A 268 10.50 15.06 22.50
C LEU A 268 9.16 15.68 22.10
N HIS A 269 9.01 16.97 22.34
CA HIS A 269 7.80 17.71 22.02
C HIS A 269 7.89 18.35 20.65
N VAL A 270 6.78 18.36 19.92
CA VAL A 270 6.67 18.94 18.58
C VAL A 270 5.44 19.83 18.50
N GLN A 271 5.57 20.99 17.88
CA GLN A 271 4.45 21.86 17.50
C GLN A 271 4.51 22.08 15.98
N PRO A 272 3.38 22.14 15.27
CA PRO A 272 3.34 22.23 13.81
C PRO A 272 3.59 23.67 13.33
N ARG A 273 4.84 24.15 13.46
CA ARG A 273 5.25 25.49 13.01
C ARG A 273 5.77 25.51 11.58
N GLY A 274 6.12 24.35 11.03
CA GLY A 274 6.67 24.23 9.67
C GLY A 274 8.14 24.67 9.58
N ASP A 275 8.90 24.57 10.68
CA ASP A 275 10.33 24.86 10.72
C ASP A 275 11.13 23.77 11.46
N ASP A 276 12.45 23.79 11.32
CA ASP A 276 13.35 22.82 11.98
C ASP A 276 13.92 23.36 13.31
N LYS A 277 13.28 24.37 13.92
CA LYS A 277 13.77 25.01 15.15
C LYS A 277 13.25 24.31 16.41
N GLY A 278 13.90 24.58 17.53
CA GLY A 278 13.60 23.99 18.84
C GLY A 278 14.62 22.91 19.21
N ASP A 279 14.72 22.59 20.51
CA ASP A 279 15.59 21.53 21.03
C ASP A 279 14.82 20.25 21.39
N GLY A 280 13.50 20.26 21.22
CA GLY A 280 12.61 19.14 21.51
C GLY A 280 12.17 19.04 22.97
N SER A 281 12.63 19.93 23.85
CA SER A 281 12.08 20.04 25.20
C SER A 281 10.65 20.61 25.16
N ALA A 282 9.88 20.40 26.24
CA ALA A 282 8.55 21.03 26.35
C ALA A 282 8.59 22.57 26.30
N ALA A 283 9.71 23.19 26.73
CA ALA A 283 9.90 24.63 26.70
C ALA A 283 10.35 25.16 25.32
N SER A 284 11.01 24.32 24.52
CA SER A 284 11.39 24.64 23.14
C SER A 284 11.11 23.45 22.20
N PRO A 285 9.82 23.14 21.94
CA PRO A 285 9.44 22.00 21.10
C PRO A 285 10.01 22.13 19.69
N PHE A 286 10.27 21.02 19.01
CA PHE A 286 10.59 21.04 17.57
C PHE A 286 9.44 21.67 16.77
N GLY A 287 9.75 22.36 15.68
CA GLY A 287 8.76 23.00 14.80
C GLY A 287 8.16 22.10 13.73
N SER A 288 8.65 20.87 13.60
CA SER A 288 8.22 19.88 12.61
C SER A 288 8.41 18.46 13.12
N ALA A 289 7.55 17.54 12.67
CA ALA A 289 7.69 16.12 12.98
C ALA A 289 8.98 15.55 12.36
N ALA A 290 9.36 16.01 11.18
CA ALA A 290 10.62 15.63 10.52
C ALA A 290 11.87 16.01 11.34
N ALA A 291 11.90 17.18 12.00
CA ALA A 291 13.01 17.57 12.87
C ALA A 291 13.12 16.66 14.10
N ALA A 292 11.99 16.32 14.72
CA ALA A 292 11.95 15.41 15.85
C ALA A 292 12.44 14.00 15.47
N LEU A 293 11.97 13.46 14.35
CA LEU A 293 12.35 12.13 13.86
C LEU A 293 13.84 11.99 13.51
N ARG A 294 14.45 13.05 12.95
CA ARG A 294 15.91 13.07 12.69
C ARG A 294 16.73 13.09 13.98
N SER A 295 16.20 13.70 15.03
CA SER A 295 16.91 13.93 16.30
C SER A 295 16.68 12.81 17.33
N ALA A 296 15.56 12.11 17.24
CA ALA A 296 15.14 11.13 18.23
C ALA A 296 16.11 9.94 18.36
N PRO A 297 16.61 9.62 19.57
CA PRO A 297 17.29 8.37 19.82
C PRO A 297 16.29 7.20 19.80
N THR A 298 16.77 5.98 19.59
CA THR A 298 15.92 4.78 19.72
C THR A 298 15.37 4.67 21.14
N GLY A 299 14.13 4.23 21.28
CA GLY A 299 13.38 4.17 22.53
C GLY A 299 12.74 5.50 22.96
N ALA A 300 12.89 6.59 22.18
CA ALA A 300 12.28 7.87 22.51
C ALA A 300 10.77 7.89 22.20
N THR A 301 10.06 8.70 22.98
CA THR A 301 8.68 9.11 22.68
C THR A 301 8.69 10.50 22.07
N ILE A 302 8.06 10.66 20.91
CA ILE A 302 7.77 11.92 20.27
C ILE A 302 6.29 12.25 20.54
N VAL A 303 6.05 13.39 21.18
CA VAL A 303 4.73 13.92 21.48
C VAL A 303 4.41 15.06 20.52
N LEU A 304 3.44 14.83 19.65
CA LEU A 304 2.94 15.82 18.70
C LEU A 304 1.84 16.64 19.38
N HIS A 305 2.03 17.95 19.52
CA HIS A 305 0.99 18.86 19.98
C HIS A 305 0.01 19.18 18.84
N GLY A 306 -1.20 19.59 19.23
CA GLY A 306 -2.35 19.76 18.36
C GLY A 306 -2.13 20.76 17.24
N GLY A 307 -2.76 20.47 16.11
CA GLY A 307 -2.68 21.25 14.88
C GLY A 307 -2.42 20.38 13.65
N THR A 308 -2.13 21.06 12.54
CA THR A 308 -1.98 20.45 11.22
C THR A 308 -0.52 20.44 10.78
N TYR A 309 0.02 19.23 10.56
CA TYR A 309 1.35 18.95 10.05
C TYR A 309 1.26 18.71 8.54
N HIS A 310 1.65 19.71 7.74
CA HIS A 310 1.76 19.57 6.29
C HIS A 310 3.14 19.02 5.93
N GLU A 311 3.35 17.72 6.16
CA GLU A 311 4.67 17.07 6.06
C GLU A 311 4.59 15.67 5.43
N SER A 312 5.72 15.25 4.85
CA SER A 312 6.02 13.84 4.58
C SER A 312 7.18 13.42 5.45
N VAL A 313 6.97 12.43 6.31
CA VAL A 313 7.96 12.02 7.31
C VAL A 313 8.37 10.56 7.18
N GLN A 314 9.61 10.30 7.57
CA GLN A 314 10.20 8.97 7.59
C GLN A 314 10.71 8.66 9.00
N VAL A 315 10.25 7.56 9.58
CA VAL A 315 10.84 6.97 10.80
C VAL A 315 12.09 6.21 10.36
N PRO A 316 13.31 6.64 10.73
CA PRO A 316 14.52 6.05 10.18
C PRO A 316 14.77 4.61 10.63
N PHE A 317 15.54 3.86 9.85
CA PHE A 317 16.05 2.54 10.25
C PHE A 317 16.76 2.57 11.61
N ASN A 318 16.61 1.48 12.37
CA ASN A 318 17.21 1.30 13.71
C ASN A 318 16.74 2.33 14.76
N ARG A 319 15.55 2.91 14.56
CA ARG A 319 14.89 3.79 15.54
C ARG A 319 13.54 3.19 15.93
N ALA A 320 13.51 2.42 17.00
CA ALA A 320 12.24 2.02 17.61
C ALA A 320 11.68 3.22 18.37
N LEU A 321 10.61 3.85 17.88
CA LEU A 321 10.06 5.08 18.48
C LEU A 321 8.61 4.89 18.93
N THR A 322 8.16 5.72 19.86
CA THR A 322 6.72 5.93 20.08
C THR A 322 6.37 7.32 19.58
N ILE A 323 5.48 7.42 18.60
CA ILE A 323 4.98 8.69 18.06
C ILE A 323 3.51 8.79 18.45
N GLN A 324 3.16 9.80 19.23
CA GLN A 324 1.81 9.94 19.78
C GLN A 324 1.32 11.37 19.79
N ALA A 325 0.01 11.55 19.75
CA ALA A 325 -0.61 12.84 20.08
C ALA A 325 -0.37 13.21 21.56
N ALA A 326 -0.25 14.50 21.83
CA ALA A 326 -0.35 15.05 23.17
C ALA A 326 -1.74 14.78 23.77
N PRO A 327 -1.87 14.64 25.10
CA PRO A 327 -3.14 14.31 25.73
C PRO A 327 -4.23 15.33 25.38
N ASN A 328 -5.35 14.85 24.85
CA ASN A 328 -6.53 15.62 24.47
C ASN A 328 -6.27 16.70 23.39
N GLU A 329 -5.25 16.50 22.54
CA GLU A 329 -4.92 17.42 21.45
C GLU A 329 -5.11 16.78 20.08
N ALA A 330 -5.83 17.45 19.18
CA ALA A 330 -6.09 16.94 17.83
C ALA A 330 -4.87 17.17 16.92
N VAL A 331 -4.25 16.08 16.48
CA VAL A 331 -3.09 16.08 15.58
C VAL A 331 -3.48 15.53 14.22
N TRP A 332 -3.26 16.30 13.16
CA TRP A 332 -3.53 15.90 11.78
C TRP A 332 -2.27 16.04 10.92
N PHE A 333 -1.88 14.98 10.23
CA PHE A 333 -1.06 15.09 9.03
C PHE A 333 -1.98 15.35 7.85
N ASP A 334 -1.68 16.39 7.08
CA ASP A 334 -2.55 16.85 6.01
C ASP A 334 -1.79 17.10 4.73
N GLY A 335 -2.07 16.32 3.69
CA GLY A 335 -1.39 16.39 2.41
C GLY A 335 -1.82 17.57 1.54
N SER A 336 -2.85 18.31 1.95
CA SER A 336 -3.42 19.43 1.20
C SER A 336 -2.92 20.78 1.68
N ARG A 337 -2.94 21.77 0.79
CA ARG A 337 -2.71 23.19 1.12
C ARG A 337 -3.88 24.06 0.69
N ALA A 338 -4.03 25.21 1.35
CA ALA A 338 -4.97 26.23 0.92
C ALA A 338 -4.61 26.76 -0.48
N VAL A 339 -5.63 26.98 -1.31
CA VAL A 339 -5.53 27.54 -2.65
C VAL A 339 -6.26 28.88 -2.68
N THR A 340 -5.51 29.94 -2.98
CA THR A 340 -5.99 31.33 -3.01
C THR A 340 -5.75 31.96 -4.38
N GLY A 341 -6.34 33.14 -4.64
CA GLY A 341 -6.11 33.88 -5.88
C GLY A 341 -7.05 33.52 -7.03
N TRP A 342 -8.24 32.97 -6.71
CA TRP A 342 -9.25 32.55 -7.66
C TRP A 342 -9.73 33.68 -8.57
N LYS A 343 -9.80 33.40 -9.87
CA LYS A 343 -10.32 34.28 -10.91
C LYS A 343 -11.57 33.65 -11.52
N LYS A 344 -12.58 34.47 -11.77
CA LYS A 344 -13.81 34.01 -12.43
C LYS A 344 -13.56 33.75 -13.92
N SER A 345 -14.12 32.66 -14.45
CA SER A 345 -14.13 32.32 -15.89
C SER A 345 -15.55 32.03 -16.38
N GLY A 346 -15.69 31.71 -17.67
CA GLY A 346 -16.97 31.32 -18.27
C GLY A 346 -17.52 29.97 -17.78
N TYR A 347 -16.69 29.14 -17.15
CA TYR A 347 -17.04 27.78 -16.70
C TYR A 347 -16.84 27.57 -15.18
N GLY A 348 -16.64 28.64 -14.41
CA GLY A 348 -16.43 28.57 -12.96
C GLY A 348 -15.35 29.53 -12.49
N TRP A 349 -14.40 29.01 -11.72
CA TRP A 349 -13.27 29.73 -11.14
C TRP A 349 -11.97 29.00 -11.42
N TYR A 350 -10.87 29.73 -11.59
CA TYR A 350 -9.56 29.12 -11.80
C TYR A 350 -8.45 29.87 -11.09
N VAL A 351 -7.34 29.18 -10.85
CA VAL A 351 -6.05 29.76 -10.50
C VAL A 351 -5.03 29.41 -11.58
N ASP A 352 -4.15 30.36 -11.91
CA ASP A 352 -2.98 30.13 -12.78
C ASP A 352 -1.79 29.64 -11.96
N GLY A 353 -0.79 29.03 -12.61
CA GLY A 353 0.45 28.57 -11.97
C GLY A 353 0.27 27.31 -11.13
N TRP A 354 -0.76 26.52 -11.42
CA TRP A 354 -0.94 25.19 -10.86
C TRP A 354 -0.21 24.16 -11.75
N ASP A 355 1.10 24.05 -11.55
CA ASP A 355 2.03 23.20 -12.31
C ASP A 355 2.30 21.84 -11.63
N LEU A 356 1.47 21.47 -10.64
CA LEU A 356 1.60 20.19 -9.94
C LEU A 356 1.11 19.05 -10.83
N ASP A 357 2.03 18.18 -11.24
CA ASP A 357 1.73 16.94 -11.95
C ASP A 357 1.97 15.73 -11.04
N LEU A 358 0.90 15.22 -10.45
CA LEU A 358 0.92 13.98 -9.69
C LEU A 358 0.80 12.78 -10.64
N ASP A 359 1.61 11.76 -10.38
CA ASP A 359 1.62 10.52 -11.17
C ASP A 359 0.28 9.78 -11.02
N HIS A 360 -0.45 9.66 -12.13
CA HIS A 360 -1.77 9.04 -12.22
C HIS A 360 -1.73 7.61 -12.77
N ARG A 361 -0.52 7.03 -12.94
CA ARG A 361 -0.38 5.63 -13.34
C ARG A 361 -0.79 4.74 -12.18
N VAL A 362 -1.69 3.80 -12.45
CA VAL A 362 -2.14 2.85 -11.45
C VAL A 362 -1.34 1.58 -11.55
N SER A 363 -0.35 1.40 -10.67
CA SER A 363 0.33 0.13 -10.42
C SER A 363 0.92 0.12 -9.02
N LEU A 364 1.01 -1.06 -8.39
CA LEU A 364 1.79 -1.24 -7.15
C LEU A 364 3.30 -1.25 -7.42
N SER A 365 3.72 -1.31 -8.68
CA SER A 365 5.13 -1.27 -9.10
C SER A 365 5.48 0.09 -9.68
N ALA A 366 6.42 0.79 -9.02
CA ALA A 366 6.83 2.12 -9.45
C ALA A 366 7.31 2.15 -10.91
N GLY A 367 6.75 3.05 -11.71
CA GLY A 367 7.10 3.26 -13.11
C GLY A 367 6.37 2.35 -14.10
N GLN A 368 5.53 1.43 -13.63
CA GLN A 368 4.60 0.67 -14.47
C GLN A 368 3.25 1.39 -14.55
N ASP A 369 2.47 1.05 -15.57
CA ASP A 369 1.11 1.54 -15.73
C ASP A 369 0.16 0.37 -16.05
N GLU A 370 -0.70 0.04 -15.10
CA GLU A 370 -1.74 -0.97 -15.22
C GLU A 370 -3.13 -0.33 -15.16
N SER A 371 -3.26 0.96 -15.47
CA SER A 371 -4.53 1.70 -15.36
C SER A 371 -5.68 1.02 -16.11
N SER A 372 -5.43 0.41 -17.27
CA SER A 372 -6.45 -0.35 -18.00
C SER A 372 -7.01 -1.55 -17.23
N ARG A 373 -6.24 -2.15 -16.31
CA ARG A 373 -6.69 -3.22 -15.41
C ARG A 373 -7.51 -2.68 -14.24
N TYR A 374 -7.14 -1.54 -13.65
CA TYR A 374 -7.73 -1.04 -12.41
C TYR A 374 -8.86 -0.02 -12.61
N VAL A 375 -8.74 0.87 -13.60
CA VAL A 375 -9.67 1.98 -13.80
C VAL A 375 -10.91 1.48 -14.53
N ASP A 376 -12.08 1.81 -13.98
CA ASP A 376 -13.36 1.61 -14.63
C ASP A 376 -13.57 2.71 -15.69
N PRO A 377 -13.87 2.37 -16.96
CA PRO A 377 -14.20 3.37 -17.98
C PRO A 377 -15.35 4.33 -17.62
N ALA A 378 -16.24 3.96 -16.70
CA ALA A 378 -17.29 4.84 -16.17
C ALA A 378 -16.75 5.90 -15.20
N TYR A 379 -15.57 5.67 -14.63
CA TYR A 379 -14.87 6.53 -13.67
C TYR A 379 -13.44 6.80 -14.15
N PRO A 380 -13.25 7.46 -15.31
CA PRO A 380 -11.94 7.59 -15.96
C PRO A 380 -10.94 8.43 -15.14
N MET A 381 -11.43 9.20 -14.17
CA MET A 381 -10.59 10.00 -13.28
C MET A 381 -10.07 9.23 -12.06
N ALA A 382 -10.52 7.99 -11.82
CA ALA A 382 -10.17 7.26 -10.60
C ALA A 382 -8.65 7.14 -10.36
N GLY A 383 -7.86 7.00 -11.43
CA GLY A 383 -6.40 6.91 -11.34
C GLY A 383 -5.69 8.26 -11.10
N TYR A 384 -6.39 9.38 -11.20
CA TYR A 384 -5.82 10.71 -11.02
C TYR A 384 -5.87 11.10 -9.55
N PRO A 385 -4.72 11.38 -8.92
CA PRO A 385 -4.69 11.55 -7.46
C PRO A 385 -4.90 13.01 -7.01
N ASP A 386 -5.26 13.89 -7.95
CA ASP A 386 -5.61 15.27 -7.61
C ASP A 386 -6.93 15.24 -6.81
N GLN A 387 -7.01 16.00 -5.72
CA GLN A 387 -8.25 16.15 -4.95
C GLN A 387 -8.41 17.61 -4.53
N VAL A 388 -9.66 18.09 -4.46
CA VAL A 388 -10.00 19.47 -4.11
C VAL A 388 -11.20 19.50 -3.19
N TRP A 389 -11.14 20.36 -2.16
CA TRP A 389 -12.26 20.59 -1.25
C TRP A 389 -12.63 22.07 -1.21
N VAL A 390 -13.94 22.37 -1.09
CA VAL A 390 -14.44 23.73 -0.79
C VAL A 390 -15.26 23.70 0.49
N GLY A 391 -14.79 24.41 1.52
CA GLY A 391 -15.44 24.42 2.84
C GLY A 391 -15.48 23.03 3.49
N GLY A 392 -14.51 22.17 3.16
CA GLY A 392 -14.43 20.79 3.64
C GLY A 392 -15.18 19.76 2.79
N ASN A 393 -15.96 20.16 1.78
CA ASN A 393 -16.64 19.23 0.89
C ASN A 393 -15.73 18.89 -0.29
N GLU A 394 -15.49 17.60 -0.53
CA GLU A 394 -14.71 17.13 -1.68
C GLU A 394 -15.44 17.40 -2.99
N LEU A 395 -14.70 17.80 -4.01
CA LEU A 395 -15.18 18.00 -5.37
C LEU A 395 -14.81 16.79 -6.23
N THR A 396 -15.67 16.44 -7.19
CA THR A 396 -15.38 15.37 -8.16
C THR A 396 -14.45 15.86 -9.27
N GLN A 397 -13.39 15.13 -9.58
CA GLN A 397 -12.53 15.46 -10.72
C GLN A 397 -13.24 15.14 -12.05
N VAL A 398 -13.13 16.04 -13.03
CA VAL A 398 -13.58 15.82 -14.41
C VAL A 398 -12.41 15.96 -15.39
N GLY A 399 -12.55 15.39 -16.60
CA GLY A 399 -11.46 15.28 -17.57
C GLY A 399 -11.22 16.51 -18.44
N SER A 400 -12.05 17.56 -18.34
CA SER A 400 -11.90 18.78 -19.13
C SER A 400 -12.58 20.00 -18.50
N ALA A 401 -12.10 21.19 -18.83
CA ALA A 401 -12.69 22.46 -18.37
C ALA A 401 -14.18 22.62 -18.75
N ALA A 402 -14.61 22.06 -19.89
CA ALA A 402 -15.99 22.13 -20.35
C ALA A 402 -16.96 21.26 -19.51
N GLN A 403 -16.42 20.28 -18.78
CA GLN A 403 -17.19 19.42 -17.88
C GLN A 403 -17.29 19.98 -16.45
N VAL A 404 -16.59 21.08 -16.17
CA VAL A 404 -16.60 21.69 -14.85
C VAL A 404 -17.99 22.28 -14.57
N ALA A 405 -18.54 21.90 -13.42
CA ALA A 405 -19.85 22.30 -12.91
C ALA A 405 -19.77 22.44 -11.38
N GLU A 406 -20.83 22.95 -10.75
CA GLU A 406 -20.92 22.97 -9.29
C GLU A 406 -20.66 21.56 -8.72
N GLY A 407 -19.76 21.46 -7.75
CA GLY A 407 -19.34 20.19 -7.16
C GLY A 407 -18.17 19.49 -7.87
N SER A 408 -17.60 20.06 -8.94
CA SER A 408 -16.49 19.44 -9.67
C SER A 408 -15.29 20.36 -9.91
N PHE A 409 -14.16 19.75 -10.26
CA PHE A 409 -12.92 20.44 -10.61
C PHE A 409 -12.19 19.77 -11.77
N PHE A 410 -11.27 20.51 -12.39
CA PHE A 410 -10.40 20.04 -13.45
C PHE A 410 -8.98 20.58 -13.23
N VAL A 411 -7.99 19.71 -13.45
CA VAL A 411 -6.57 20.10 -13.47
C VAL A 411 -6.13 20.23 -14.92
N ASP A 412 -6.06 21.46 -15.40
CA ASP A 412 -5.59 21.81 -16.73
C ASP A 412 -4.06 21.84 -16.76
N ARG A 413 -3.48 20.64 -16.88
CA ARG A 413 -2.02 20.44 -16.95
C ARG A 413 -1.37 21.12 -18.15
N ALA A 414 -2.13 21.43 -19.21
CA ALA A 414 -1.60 22.09 -20.40
C ALA A 414 -1.46 23.61 -20.21
N ALA A 415 -2.32 24.21 -19.38
CA ALA A 415 -2.33 25.64 -19.09
C ALA A 415 -1.79 25.99 -17.70
N ASP A 416 -1.31 25.01 -16.93
CA ASP A 416 -0.94 25.13 -15.53
C ASP A 416 -2.04 25.79 -14.70
N ARG A 417 -3.27 25.24 -14.76
CA ARG A 417 -4.43 25.77 -14.04
C ARG A 417 -5.16 24.71 -13.23
N LEU A 418 -5.65 25.13 -12.07
CA LEU A 418 -6.70 24.42 -11.34
C LEU A 418 -8.01 25.17 -11.54
N VAL A 419 -9.03 24.46 -12.02
CA VAL A 419 -10.36 25.01 -12.33
C VAL A 419 -11.39 24.32 -11.43
N ILE A 420 -12.26 25.09 -10.79
CA ILE A 420 -13.37 24.57 -9.96
C ILE A 420 -14.69 25.17 -10.43
N GLY A 421 -15.77 24.41 -10.33
CA GLY A 421 -17.12 24.92 -10.64
C GLY A 421 -17.82 25.52 -9.42
N THR A 422 -17.51 25.01 -8.22
CA THR A 422 -18.03 25.56 -6.96
C THR A 422 -17.40 26.91 -6.64
N ASP A 423 -18.23 27.85 -6.16
CA ASP A 423 -17.78 29.18 -5.75
C ASP A 423 -16.78 29.11 -4.56
N PRO A 424 -15.52 29.55 -4.72
CA PRO A 424 -14.51 29.55 -3.66
C PRO A 424 -14.88 30.49 -2.50
N GLY A 425 -15.85 31.39 -2.67
CA GLY A 425 -16.39 32.21 -1.58
C GLY A 425 -17.23 31.44 -0.56
N ARG A 426 -17.58 30.17 -0.83
CA ARG A 426 -18.38 29.32 0.08
C ARG A 426 -17.57 28.70 1.22
N GLY A 427 -16.24 28.75 1.18
CA GLY A 427 -15.36 28.23 2.23
C GLY A 427 -13.91 28.14 1.78
N GLU A 428 -13.00 27.75 2.69
CA GLU A 428 -11.59 27.52 2.32
C GLU A 428 -11.50 26.48 1.20
N VAL A 429 -10.76 26.82 0.14
CA VAL A 429 -10.42 25.85 -0.90
C VAL A 429 -9.09 25.21 -0.59
N ARG A 430 -9.04 23.88 -0.56
CA ARG A 430 -7.81 23.12 -0.37
C ARG A 430 -7.62 22.14 -1.50
N ALA A 431 -6.36 21.84 -1.83
CA ALA A 431 -6.03 20.84 -2.83
C ALA A 431 -4.84 19.98 -2.36
N SER A 432 -4.88 18.69 -2.66
CA SER A 432 -3.82 17.73 -2.36
C SER A 432 -2.53 18.10 -3.07
N VAL A 433 -1.41 18.10 -2.34
CA VAL A 433 -0.07 18.41 -2.90
C VAL A 433 1.06 17.50 -2.39
N LEU A 434 0.82 16.70 -1.35
CA LEU A 434 1.75 15.68 -0.86
C LEU A 434 1.17 14.28 -1.11
N GLN A 435 2.07 13.29 -1.26
CA GLN A 435 1.68 11.91 -1.60
C GLN A 435 1.92 10.90 -0.48
N LYS A 436 2.80 11.17 0.49
CA LYS A 436 3.10 10.25 1.61
C LYS A 436 3.04 11.00 2.93
N ALA A 437 2.35 10.46 3.92
CA ALA A 437 2.34 11.05 5.26
C ALA A 437 3.48 10.49 6.11
N ILE A 438 3.46 9.17 6.37
CA ILE A 438 4.34 8.53 7.35
C ILE A 438 4.92 7.25 6.75
N GLN A 439 6.24 7.23 6.58
CA GLN A 439 6.99 6.05 6.17
C GLN A 439 7.71 5.44 7.37
N ILE A 440 7.33 4.25 7.83
CA ILE A 440 7.86 3.65 9.05
C ILE A 440 8.91 2.58 8.72
N GLN A 441 10.19 2.92 8.91
CA GLN A 441 11.33 2.01 8.72
C GLN A 441 12.10 1.71 10.02
N GLY A 442 11.62 2.22 11.14
CA GLY A 442 12.13 1.89 12.47
C GLY A 442 11.39 0.69 13.08
N GLU A 443 12.04 -0.48 13.10
CA GLU A 443 11.50 -1.72 13.68
C GLU A 443 11.06 -1.50 15.15
N GLY A 444 9.91 -2.06 15.54
CA GLY A 444 9.36 -1.88 16.89
C GLY A 444 8.70 -0.53 17.14
N THR A 445 8.45 0.28 16.11
CA THR A 445 7.83 1.60 16.27
C THR A 445 6.33 1.50 16.53
N THR A 446 5.85 2.35 17.43
CA THR A 446 4.42 2.60 17.67
C THR A 446 4.04 3.98 17.14
N VAL A 447 2.96 4.06 16.35
CA VAL A 447 2.31 5.32 15.97
C VAL A 447 0.89 5.28 16.49
N ARG A 448 0.44 6.34 17.19
CA ARG A 448 -0.89 6.32 17.81
C ARG A 448 -1.56 7.68 18.04
N GLY A 449 -2.89 7.69 18.00
CA GLY A 449 -3.70 8.85 18.40
C GLY A 449 -3.79 10.01 17.40
N ILE A 450 -3.39 9.80 16.15
CA ILE A 450 -3.24 10.86 15.16
C ILE A 450 -4.15 10.63 13.94
N GLY A 451 -4.50 11.72 13.26
CA GLY A 451 -5.17 11.68 11.98
C GLY A 451 -4.22 11.89 10.79
N VAL A 452 -4.53 11.29 9.65
CA VAL A 452 -3.86 11.46 8.35
C VAL A 452 -4.93 11.68 7.29
N GLN A 453 -4.83 12.75 6.50
CA GLN A 453 -5.84 13.04 5.48
C GLN A 453 -5.33 13.81 4.27
N ARG A 454 -6.07 13.73 3.16
CA ARG A 454 -5.95 14.61 1.98
C ARG A 454 -4.59 14.56 1.30
N TYR A 455 -4.01 13.37 1.20
CA TYR A 455 -2.81 13.12 0.38
C TYR A 455 -3.23 12.66 -1.01
N GLY A 456 -2.63 13.27 -2.03
CA GLY A 456 -2.78 12.87 -3.44
C GLY A 456 -1.85 11.71 -3.78
N ASP A 457 -1.97 10.61 -3.05
CA ASP A 457 -1.15 9.42 -3.26
C ASP A 457 -1.59 8.61 -4.48
N HIS A 458 -0.67 7.82 -5.01
CA HIS A 458 -0.95 6.84 -6.06
C HIS A 458 -0.52 5.45 -5.59
N ALA A 459 -1.00 4.40 -6.24
CA ALA A 459 -0.80 3.02 -5.83
C ALA A 459 0.68 2.63 -5.57
N ALA A 460 1.65 3.18 -6.32
CA ALA A 460 3.07 2.87 -6.17
C ALA A 460 3.75 3.56 -4.97
N VAL A 461 3.06 4.48 -4.27
CA VAL A 461 3.52 5.05 -2.98
C VAL A 461 3.33 4.05 -1.84
N LEU A 462 2.51 3.01 -2.05
CA LEU A 462 2.22 1.95 -1.08
C LEU A 462 1.67 2.55 0.22
N GLY A 463 0.51 3.19 0.12
CA GLY A 463 -0.23 3.78 1.24
C GLY A 463 0.29 5.14 1.68
N VAL A 464 -0.58 6.02 2.17
CA VAL A 464 -0.16 7.29 2.79
C VAL A 464 0.59 7.04 4.10
N VAL A 465 0.28 5.95 4.79
CA VAL A 465 1.04 5.40 5.92
C VAL A 465 1.58 4.02 5.56
N SER A 466 2.91 3.80 5.67
CA SER A 466 3.50 2.47 5.48
C SER A 466 4.24 1.94 6.70
N ALA A 467 3.99 0.68 7.02
CA ALA A 467 4.76 -0.13 7.96
C ALA A 467 5.66 -1.09 7.16
N GLU A 468 6.95 -0.75 7.06
CA GLU A 468 7.87 -1.35 6.07
C GLU A 468 8.87 -2.36 6.66
N VAL A 469 8.82 -2.52 7.98
CA VAL A 469 9.76 -3.31 8.78
C VAL A 469 8.99 -4.04 9.90
N PRO A 470 9.59 -5.03 10.57
CA PRO A 470 8.86 -5.83 11.56
C PRO A 470 8.34 -5.04 12.77
N ASP A 471 7.38 -5.67 13.45
CA ASP A 471 6.93 -5.32 14.80
C ASP A 471 6.39 -3.88 14.92
N ILE A 472 5.67 -3.39 13.91
CA ILE A 472 5.05 -2.06 13.94
C ILE A 472 3.68 -2.11 14.62
N THR A 473 3.46 -1.16 15.52
CA THR A 473 2.14 -0.94 16.13
C THR A 473 1.49 0.31 15.57
N LEU A 474 0.26 0.17 15.05
CA LEU A 474 -0.61 1.30 14.72
C LEU A 474 -1.84 1.22 15.62
N GLU A 475 -2.13 2.29 16.36
CA GLU A 475 -3.19 2.29 17.38
C GLU A 475 -3.97 3.62 17.39
N ASN A 476 -5.30 3.61 17.27
CA ASN A 476 -6.10 4.86 17.27
C ASN A 476 -5.64 5.84 16.18
N LEU A 477 -5.56 5.39 14.92
CA LEU A 477 -5.35 6.29 13.78
C LEU A 477 -6.64 6.46 13.00
N VAL A 478 -6.86 7.69 12.53
CA VAL A 478 -7.82 7.98 11.46
C VAL A 478 -7.05 8.25 10.17
N VAL A 479 -7.31 7.50 9.10
CA VAL A 479 -6.68 7.70 7.79
C VAL A 479 -7.77 7.81 6.73
N ARG A 480 -7.94 9.01 6.17
CA ARG A 480 -9.10 9.30 5.31
C ARG A 480 -8.87 10.27 4.18
N ASP A 481 -9.79 10.32 3.24
CA ASP A 481 -9.84 11.30 2.15
C ASP A 481 -8.51 11.33 1.34
N ASN A 482 -7.87 10.17 1.16
CA ASN A 482 -6.63 10.07 0.38
C ASN A 482 -6.93 9.46 -0.98
N ALA A 483 -6.23 9.92 -2.01
CA ALA A 483 -6.53 9.60 -3.40
C ALA A 483 -6.42 8.11 -3.77
N SER A 484 -5.62 7.31 -3.04
CA SER A 484 -5.45 5.89 -3.35
C SER A 484 -5.47 5.00 -2.12
N ILE A 485 -4.33 4.69 -1.50
CA ILE A 485 -4.24 3.67 -0.45
C ILE A 485 -4.06 4.34 0.92
N GLY A 486 -4.88 3.96 1.89
CA GLY A 486 -4.74 4.45 3.27
C GLY A 486 -3.47 3.92 3.95
N VAL A 487 -3.48 2.63 4.30
CA VAL A 487 -2.39 1.98 5.04
C VAL A 487 -1.82 0.82 4.24
N TYR A 488 -0.49 0.70 4.21
CA TYR A 488 0.20 -0.46 3.64
C TYR A 488 1.16 -1.08 4.66
N VAL A 489 1.15 -2.42 4.80
CA VAL A 489 2.13 -3.14 5.62
C VAL A 489 2.86 -4.25 4.83
N TRP A 490 4.18 -4.30 4.99
CA TRP A 490 5.00 -5.42 4.56
C TRP A 490 6.12 -5.73 5.54
N ALA A 491 5.85 -6.62 6.47
CA ALA A 491 6.80 -7.30 7.33
C ALA A 491 6.00 -8.01 8.42
N LYS A 492 6.66 -8.96 9.08
CA LYS A 492 6.02 -9.75 10.13
C LYS A 492 5.77 -8.98 11.44
N GLY A 493 4.86 -9.51 12.25
CA GLY A 493 4.71 -9.16 13.68
C GLY A 493 4.02 -7.82 13.96
N SER A 494 3.44 -7.18 12.94
CA SER A 494 2.75 -5.90 13.13
C SER A 494 1.40 -6.07 13.82
N ALA A 495 1.01 -5.09 14.65
CA ALA A 495 -0.23 -5.10 15.40
C ALA A 495 -1.01 -3.79 15.19
N PHE A 496 -2.15 -3.90 14.51
CA PHE A 496 -3.02 -2.78 14.17
C PHE A 496 -4.30 -2.88 15.00
N SER A 497 -4.61 -1.81 15.74
CA SER A 497 -5.79 -1.80 16.61
C SER A 497 -6.49 -0.46 16.57
N ARG A 498 -7.84 -0.46 16.60
CA ARG A 498 -8.62 0.78 16.63
C ARG A 498 -8.24 1.74 15.50
N LEU A 499 -8.10 1.23 14.28
CA LEU A 499 -7.91 2.09 13.12
C LEU A 499 -9.27 2.49 12.55
N THR A 500 -9.41 3.70 12.04
CA THR A 500 -10.52 4.11 11.18
C THR A 500 -9.94 4.48 9.82
N LEU A 501 -10.11 3.61 8.84
CA LEU A 501 -9.60 3.78 7.47
C LEU A 501 -10.81 3.99 6.56
N GLU A 502 -11.07 5.23 6.18
CA GLU A 502 -12.31 5.59 5.51
C GLU A 502 -12.12 6.50 4.31
N ASP A 503 -13.00 6.37 3.31
CA ASP A 503 -13.05 7.31 2.18
C ASP A 503 -11.70 7.43 1.43
N ASN A 504 -10.88 6.36 1.39
CA ASN A 504 -9.67 6.29 0.58
C ASN A 504 -10.00 5.79 -0.84
N GLY A 505 -9.36 6.40 -1.85
CA GLY A 505 -9.76 6.29 -3.24
C GLY A 505 -9.70 4.89 -3.85
N LEU A 506 -8.75 4.05 -3.44
CA LEU A 506 -8.58 2.67 -3.93
C LEU A 506 -8.84 1.62 -2.83
N LEU A 507 -8.05 1.65 -1.76
CA LEU A 507 -8.06 0.64 -0.69
C LEU A 507 -7.84 1.31 0.68
N GLY A 508 -8.59 0.87 1.68
CA GLY A 508 -8.32 1.28 3.06
C GLY A 508 -7.01 0.70 3.58
N LEU A 509 -6.80 -0.61 3.40
CA LEU A 509 -5.61 -1.32 3.84
C LEU A 509 -5.09 -2.35 2.82
N VAL A 510 -3.77 -2.40 2.67
CA VAL A 510 -3.08 -3.48 1.97
C VAL A 510 -2.04 -4.13 2.88
N ALA A 511 -2.02 -5.47 2.92
CA ALA A 511 -0.96 -6.22 3.57
C ALA A 511 -0.31 -7.20 2.60
N SER A 512 1.02 -7.22 2.56
CA SER A 512 1.80 -8.16 1.76
C SER A 512 2.97 -8.69 2.54
N LYS A 513 3.17 -10.02 2.60
CA LYS A 513 4.30 -10.62 3.35
C LYS A 513 4.33 -10.15 4.81
N ALA A 514 3.15 -10.08 5.41
CA ALA A 514 2.92 -9.57 6.75
C ALA A 514 2.53 -10.72 7.69
N ASP A 515 3.43 -11.69 7.84
CA ASP A 515 3.21 -12.83 8.74
C ASP A 515 2.93 -12.34 10.18
N ASP A 516 2.12 -13.09 10.93
CA ASP A 516 1.78 -12.76 12.32
C ASP A 516 1.11 -11.37 12.52
N LEU A 517 0.50 -10.81 11.46
CA LEU A 517 -0.26 -9.56 11.54
C LEU A 517 -1.56 -9.73 12.32
N THR A 518 -1.84 -8.83 13.25
CA THR A 518 -3.16 -8.71 13.89
C THR A 518 -3.84 -7.40 13.51
N ILE A 519 -5.10 -7.46 13.07
CA ILE A 519 -5.99 -6.32 12.88
C ILE A 519 -7.16 -6.50 13.86
N ASP A 520 -7.32 -5.57 14.78
CA ASP A 520 -8.28 -5.67 15.87
C ASP A 520 -9.09 -4.39 16.05
N GLU A 521 -10.38 -4.53 16.41
CA GLU A 521 -11.27 -3.42 16.74
C GLU A 521 -11.20 -2.23 15.78
N SER A 522 -11.02 -2.47 14.48
CA SER A 522 -10.81 -1.43 13.47
C SER A 522 -12.03 -1.28 12.54
N VAL A 523 -12.18 -0.10 11.93
CA VAL A 523 -13.22 0.24 10.97
C VAL A 523 -12.57 0.51 9.62
N LEU A 524 -13.05 -0.16 8.57
CA LEU A 524 -12.66 0.06 7.19
C LEU A 524 -13.92 0.32 6.39
N ALA A 525 -14.22 1.59 6.12
CA ALA A 525 -15.52 2.00 5.61
C ALA A 525 -15.45 2.91 4.39
N ARG A 526 -16.38 2.73 3.43
CA ARG A 526 -16.53 3.61 2.27
C ARG A 526 -15.25 3.82 1.44
N ASN A 527 -14.31 2.87 1.52
CA ASN A 527 -13.12 2.90 0.68
C ASN A 527 -13.45 2.45 -0.74
N ASN A 528 -12.48 2.69 -1.64
CA ASN A 528 -12.68 2.74 -3.08
C ASN A 528 -13.59 3.92 -3.49
N SER A 529 -13.42 5.08 -2.85
CA SER A 529 -14.22 6.28 -3.09
C SER A 529 -14.07 6.84 -4.51
N GLU A 530 -12.99 6.50 -5.21
CA GLU A 530 -12.75 6.85 -6.61
C GLU A 530 -13.36 5.84 -7.60
N HIS A 531 -14.03 4.79 -7.13
CA HIS A 531 -14.73 3.79 -7.96
C HIS A 531 -13.84 3.03 -8.95
N PHE A 532 -12.65 2.59 -8.51
CA PHE A 532 -11.89 1.58 -9.24
C PHE A 532 -12.69 0.29 -9.40
N LYS A 533 -12.33 -0.50 -10.41
CA LYS A 533 -12.87 -1.85 -10.64
C LYS A 533 -12.67 -2.73 -9.40
N ALA A 534 -13.56 -3.69 -9.21
CA ALA A 534 -13.47 -4.65 -8.12
C ALA A 534 -12.21 -5.53 -8.24
N GLU A 535 -11.86 -5.91 -9.46
CA GLU A 535 -10.61 -6.56 -9.83
C GLU A 535 -9.65 -5.56 -10.50
N PRO A 536 -8.33 -5.67 -10.28
CA PRO A 536 -7.65 -6.75 -9.54
C PRO A 536 -7.60 -6.52 -8.02
N ALA A 537 -7.85 -5.29 -7.53
CA ALA A 537 -7.92 -5.00 -6.11
C ALA A 537 -8.54 -3.62 -5.84
N SER A 538 -9.64 -3.57 -5.09
CA SER A 538 -10.19 -2.35 -4.49
C SER A 538 -11.08 -2.71 -3.29
N GLY A 539 -11.40 -1.73 -2.43
CA GLY A 539 -12.37 -1.88 -1.35
C GLY A 539 -11.78 -1.65 0.05
N GLY A 540 -12.27 -2.39 1.05
CA GLY A 540 -11.86 -2.21 2.45
C GLY A 540 -10.42 -2.63 2.69
N ALA A 541 -10.14 -3.93 2.59
CA ALA A 541 -8.77 -4.45 2.71
C ALA A 541 -8.46 -5.62 1.78
N LYS A 542 -7.22 -5.65 1.31
CA LYS A 542 -6.64 -6.81 0.61
C LYS A 542 -5.33 -7.26 1.28
N LEU A 543 -5.27 -8.54 1.66
CA LEU A 543 -4.13 -9.14 2.32
C LEU A 543 -3.64 -10.34 1.52
N HIS A 544 -2.33 -10.44 1.31
CA HIS A 544 -1.76 -11.53 0.52
C HIS A 544 -0.37 -11.99 0.96
N ASN A 545 0.01 -13.19 0.54
CA ASN A 545 1.32 -13.82 0.79
C ASN A 545 1.73 -13.81 2.27
N SER A 546 0.81 -14.11 3.19
CA SER A 546 1.04 -13.99 4.63
C SER A 546 0.50 -15.19 5.42
N SER A 547 1.10 -15.48 6.57
CA SER A 547 0.72 -16.57 7.46
C SER A 547 0.35 -16.06 8.85
N ASN A 548 -0.50 -16.80 9.57
CA ASN A 548 -0.89 -16.50 10.95
C ASN A 548 -1.54 -15.12 11.16
N VAL A 549 -2.18 -14.59 10.13
CA VAL A 549 -2.89 -13.31 10.21
C VAL A 549 -4.20 -13.47 10.97
N THR A 550 -4.53 -12.53 11.86
CA THR A 550 -5.82 -12.51 12.55
C THR A 550 -6.50 -11.17 12.32
N VAL A 551 -7.67 -11.19 11.65
CA VAL A 551 -8.57 -10.05 11.54
C VAL A 551 -9.76 -10.31 12.43
N GLN A 552 -9.93 -9.49 13.46
CA GLN A 552 -10.95 -9.73 14.47
C GLN A 552 -11.62 -8.47 14.99
N ARG A 553 -12.85 -8.65 15.49
CA ARG A 553 -13.63 -7.60 16.18
C ARG A 553 -13.75 -6.29 15.39
N SER A 554 -13.61 -6.34 14.07
CA SER A 554 -13.52 -5.18 13.18
C SER A 554 -14.77 -5.04 12.32
N VAL A 555 -14.98 -3.84 11.78
CA VAL A 555 -16.11 -3.47 10.94
C VAL A 555 -15.63 -3.15 9.53
N PHE A 556 -16.24 -3.77 8.52
CA PHE A 556 -16.03 -3.49 7.10
C PHE A 556 -17.36 -3.06 6.51
N ASP A 557 -17.54 -1.76 6.28
CA ASP A 557 -18.85 -1.18 6.00
C ASP A 557 -18.85 -0.36 4.71
N SER A 558 -19.81 -0.65 3.82
CA SER A 558 -20.13 0.22 2.69
C SER A 558 -18.94 0.53 1.77
N ASN A 559 -17.93 -0.35 1.70
CA ASN A 559 -16.86 -0.21 0.72
C ASN A 559 -17.45 -0.46 -0.68
N VAL A 560 -17.04 0.33 -1.67
CA VAL A 560 -17.67 0.32 -3.01
C VAL A 560 -17.59 -1.06 -3.66
N THR A 561 -16.56 -1.84 -3.33
CA THR A 561 -16.37 -3.19 -3.84
C THR A 561 -16.35 -4.22 -2.71
N ARG A 562 -15.20 -4.79 -2.35
CA ARG A 562 -15.12 -5.86 -1.34
C ARG A 562 -14.92 -5.29 0.06
N GLY A 563 -15.43 -6.00 1.06
CA GLY A 563 -15.10 -5.72 2.46
C GLY A 563 -13.66 -6.15 2.79
N LEU A 564 -13.44 -7.46 2.87
CA LEU A 564 -12.16 -8.07 3.21
C LEU A 564 -11.77 -9.15 2.20
N TRP A 565 -10.58 -9.07 1.64
CA TRP A 565 -10.06 -10.02 0.67
C TRP A 565 -8.72 -10.61 1.12
N PHE A 566 -8.72 -11.91 1.40
CA PHE A 566 -7.50 -12.71 1.51
C PHE A 566 -7.19 -13.30 0.15
N ASP A 567 -6.07 -12.91 -0.43
CA ASP A 567 -5.66 -13.30 -1.77
C ASP A 567 -4.27 -13.97 -1.73
N VAL A 568 -3.99 -14.83 -2.72
CA VAL A 568 -2.73 -15.55 -2.95
C VAL A 568 -1.93 -15.93 -1.69
N ASP A 569 -1.95 -17.22 -1.36
CA ASP A 569 -1.02 -17.83 -0.39
C ASP A 569 -1.17 -17.30 1.05
N MET A 570 -2.41 -16.98 1.44
CA MET A 570 -2.75 -16.81 2.86
C MET A 570 -2.82 -18.17 3.56
N ARG A 571 -2.23 -18.25 4.75
CA ARG A 571 -2.06 -19.50 5.50
C ARG A 571 -2.38 -19.34 6.99
N ASN A 572 -2.93 -20.38 7.60
CA ASN A 572 -3.08 -20.49 9.06
C ASN A 572 -3.74 -19.26 9.72
N SER A 573 -4.63 -18.59 8.99
CA SER A 573 -5.13 -17.25 9.35
C SER A 573 -6.59 -17.30 9.80
N ARG A 574 -7.06 -16.22 10.42
CA ARG A 574 -8.36 -16.17 11.10
C ARG A 574 -9.12 -14.89 10.78
N VAL A 575 -10.41 -15.02 10.47
CA VAL A 575 -11.38 -13.94 10.31
C VAL A 575 -12.49 -14.17 11.35
N VAL A 576 -12.46 -13.41 12.45
CA VAL A 576 -13.22 -13.77 13.66
C VAL A 576 -13.96 -12.60 14.31
N HIS A 577 -15.25 -12.76 14.61
CA HIS A 577 -16.06 -11.74 15.31
C HIS A 577 -16.13 -10.37 14.60
N ASN A 578 -16.07 -10.36 13.26
CA ASN A 578 -16.18 -9.13 12.47
C ASN A 578 -17.63 -8.86 12.04
N THR A 579 -17.95 -7.59 11.82
CA THR A 579 -19.16 -7.14 11.15
C THR A 579 -18.79 -6.67 9.74
N VAL A 580 -19.32 -7.30 8.70
CA VAL A 580 -19.00 -7.02 7.30
C VAL A 580 -20.30 -6.77 6.54
N VAL A 581 -20.59 -5.50 6.28
CA VAL A 581 -21.93 -5.07 5.89
C VAL A 581 -21.93 -4.11 4.71
N ALA A 582 -22.96 -4.23 3.87
CA ALA A 582 -23.27 -3.27 2.81
C ALA A 582 -22.13 -3.02 1.79
N ASN A 583 -21.14 -3.90 1.67
CA ASN A 583 -20.07 -3.76 0.68
C ASN A 583 -20.62 -4.08 -0.73
N GLY A 584 -20.15 -3.39 -1.76
CA GLY A 584 -20.77 -3.44 -3.10
C GLY A 584 -20.61 -4.76 -3.87
N VAL A 585 -19.68 -5.64 -3.46
CA VAL A 585 -19.49 -6.99 -4.02
C VAL A 585 -19.53 -8.01 -2.88
N ASP A 586 -18.45 -8.76 -2.65
CA ASP A 586 -18.40 -9.77 -1.61
C ASP A 586 -18.08 -9.13 -0.25
N GLY A 587 -18.70 -9.66 0.81
CA GLY A 587 -18.34 -9.28 2.17
C GLY A 587 -16.90 -9.71 2.49
N VAL A 588 -16.69 -11.03 2.53
CA VAL A 588 -15.37 -11.64 2.70
C VAL A 588 -15.05 -12.52 1.50
N GLU A 589 -13.88 -12.37 0.90
CA GLU A 589 -13.33 -13.28 -0.12
C GLU A 589 -12.06 -13.95 0.40
N ILE A 590 -12.02 -15.28 0.31
CA ILE A 590 -10.83 -16.11 0.53
C ILE A 590 -10.45 -16.72 -0.81
N GLU A 591 -9.35 -16.26 -1.39
CA GLU A 591 -8.88 -16.62 -2.71
C GLU A 591 -7.48 -17.25 -2.64
N LEU A 592 -7.25 -18.31 -3.41
CA LEU A 592 -5.92 -18.90 -3.63
C LEU A 592 -5.14 -19.23 -2.33
N SER A 593 -5.86 -19.65 -1.28
CA SER A 593 -5.37 -19.71 0.10
C SER A 593 -5.74 -21.01 0.82
N GLU A 594 -5.06 -21.34 1.93
CA GLU A 594 -5.32 -22.57 2.70
C GLU A 594 -5.33 -22.36 4.22
N ASN A 595 -6.04 -23.24 4.93
CA ASN A 595 -6.07 -23.32 6.40
C ASN A 595 -6.55 -22.02 7.07
N ILE A 596 -7.76 -21.58 6.73
CA ILE A 596 -8.38 -20.35 7.25
C ILE A 596 -9.58 -20.68 8.12
N VAL A 597 -9.70 -20.02 9.27
CA VAL A 597 -10.90 -20.08 10.12
C VAL A 597 -11.72 -18.80 9.92
N VAL A 598 -12.94 -18.93 9.43
CA VAL A 598 -13.95 -17.87 9.33
C VAL A 598 -15.04 -18.16 10.35
N ALA A 599 -15.00 -17.49 11.51
CA ALA A 599 -15.88 -17.83 12.61
C ALA A 599 -16.49 -16.65 13.39
N GLY A 600 -17.76 -16.77 13.77
CA GLY A 600 -18.40 -15.77 14.63
C GLY A 600 -18.66 -14.42 13.95
N ASN A 601 -18.64 -14.34 12.62
CA ASN A 601 -18.79 -13.08 11.88
C ASN A 601 -20.26 -12.81 11.51
N TYR A 602 -20.57 -11.53 11.29
CA TYR A 602 -21.80 -11.06 10.69
C TYR A 602 -21.51 -10.59 9.26
N LEU A 603 -22.03 -11.30 8.25
CA LEU A 603 -21.81 -10.98 6.84
C LEU A 603 -23.17 -10.64 6.21
N HIS A 604 -23.48 -9.34 6.16
CA HIS A 604 -24.86 -8.88 5.91
C HIS A 604 -24.98 -7.88 4.75
N ALA A 605 -26.01 -8.04 3.93
CA ALA A 605 -26.39 -7.07 2.90
C ALA A 605 -25.27 -6.69 1.90
N ASN A 606 -24.31 -7.59 1.66
CA ASN A 606 -23.26 -7.36 0.67
C ASN A 606 -23.81 -7.59 -0.75
N GLY A 607 -23.23 -6.89 -1.70
CA GLY A 607 -23.67 -6.77 -3.08
C GLY A 607 -23.47 -8.01 -3.93
N GLU A 608 -22.85 -9.08 -3.43
CA GLU A 608 -22.82 -10.39 -4.09
C GLU A 608 -22.94 -11.55 -3.10
N ALA A 609 -21.83 -12.08 -2.59
CA ALA A 609 -21.84 -13.11 -1.56
C ALA A 609 -21.52 -12.52 -0.18
N GLY A 610 -22.07 -13.13 0.87
CA GLY A 610 -21.58 -12.86 2.23
C GLY A 610 -20.14 -13.35 2.39
N LEU A 611 -19.90 -14.60 2.02
CA LEU A 611 -18.58 -15.23 1.97
C LEU A 611 -18.34 -15.88 0.60
N LYS A 612 -17.22 -15.52 -0.03
CA LYS A 612 -16.70 -16.17 -1.23
C LYS A 612 -15.43 -16.95 -0.91
N ILE A 613 -15.34 -18.18 -1.38
CA ILE A 613 -14.17 -19.06 -1.28
C ILE A 613 -13.82 -19.47 -2.70
N PHE A 614 -12.65 -19.09 -3.21
CA PHE A 614 -12.28 -19.32 -4.59
C PHE A 614 -10.90 -19.94 -4.65
N ASP A 615 -10.79 -21.12 -5.27
CA ASP A 615 -9.53 -21.85 -5.45
C ASP A 615 -8.79 -22.04 -4.12
N SER A 616 -9.53 -22.30 -3.03
CA SER A 616 -9.00 -22.27 -1.66
C SER A 616 -9.41 -23.50 -0.86
N GLY A 617 -8.51 -23.96 0.02
CA GLY A 617 -8.65 -25.24 0.71
C GLY A 617 -8.53 -25.19 2.23
N ALA A 618 -9.01 -26.24 2.92
CA ALA A 618 -8.94 -26.35 4.39
C ALA A 618 -9.55 -25.13 5.10
N ILE A 619 -10.78 -24.78 4.73
CA ILE A 619 -11.47 -23.61 5.28
C ILE A 619 -12.53 -24.07 6.28
N ALA A 620 -12.45 -23.59 7.52
CA ALA A 620 -13.50 -23.80 8.52
C ALA A 620 -14.43 -22.58 8.56
N VAL A 621 -15.68 -22.76 8.19
CA VAL A 621 -16.72 -21.71 8.20
C VAL A 621 -17.70 -22.06 9.31
N SER A 622 -17.55 -21.44 10.47
CA SER A 622 -18.28 -21.85 11.67
C SER A 622 -18.98 -20.71 12.38
N ASN A 623 -20.21 -20.92 12.84
CA ASN A 623 -20.85 -19.99 13.77
C ASN A 623 -20.99 -18.55 13.23
N ASN A 624 -21.15 -18.37 11.92
CA ASN A 624 -21.38 -17.06 11.32
C ASN A 624 -22.88 -16.77 11.18
N MET A 625 -23.24 -15.50 11.15
CA MET A 625 -24.55 -14.99 10.73
C MET A 625 -24.40 -14.39 9.33
N ILE A 626 -24.88 -15.08 8.31
CA ILE A 626 -24.75 -14.66 6.92
C ILE A 626 -26.15 -14.45 6.35
N SER A 627 -26.52 -13.21 6.08
CA SER A 627 -27.91 -12.86 5.77
C SER A 627 -28.04 -11.70 4.79
N GLY A 628 -29.11 -11.66 3.99
CA GLY A 628 -29.45 -10.47 3.21
C GLY A 628 -28.49 -10.13 2.05
N ASN A 629 -27.47 -10.95 1.77
CA ASN A 629 -26.55 -10.72 0.66
C ASN A 629 -27.24 -10.97 -0.69
N ARG A 630 -26.94 -10.15 -1.70
CA ARG A 630 -27.73 -10.04 -2.93
C ARG A 630 -27.83 -11.34 -3.71
N ALA A 631 -26.75 -12.11 -3.80
CA ALA A 631 -26.69 -13.30 -4.67
C ALA A 631 -26.57 -14.61 -3.89
N TYR A 632 -25.70 -14.67 -2.87
CA TYR A 632 -25.41 -15.90 -2.12
C TYR A 632 -25.11 -15.63 -0.64
N ALA A 633 -25.43 -16.58 0.24
CA ALA A 633 -24.83 -16.57 1.57
C ALA A 633 -23.36 -17.00 1.47
N ILE A 634 -23.10 -18.17 0.89
CA ILE A 634 -21.74 -18.65 0.62
C ILE A 634 -21.61 -19.06 -0.84
N ARG A 635 -20.54 -18.59 -1.49
CA ARG A 635 -20.17 -18.95 -2.86
C ARG A 635 -18.80 -19.60 -2.87
N MET A 636 -18.71 -20.84 -3.35
CA MET A 636 -17.47 -21.62 -3.44
C MET A 636 -17.17 -21.93 -4.90
N LEU A 637 -15.99 -21.54 -5.37
CA LEU A 637 -15.64 -21.55 -6.78
C LEU A 637 -14.30 -22.26 -7.00
N GLN A 638 -14.20 -22.94 -8.14
CA GLN A 638 -12.97 -23.48 -8.71
C GLN A 638 -12.87 -23.05 -10.16
N ASP A 639 -11.71 -22.52 -10.59
CA ASP A 639 -11.39 -22.30 -12.01
C ASP A 639 -10.12 -23.08 -12.44
N GLU A 640 -9.52 -22.75 -13.58
CA GLU A 640 -8.33 -23.41 -14.11
C GLU A 640 -7.02 -23.15 -13.37
N ARG A 641 -6.97 -22.15 -12.48
CA ARG A 641 -5.74 -21.74 -11.80
C ARG A 641 -5.26 -22.83 -10.85
N ARG A 642 -3.94 -23.08 -10.83
CA ARG A 642 -3.29 -24.06 -9.96
C ARG A 642 -1.99 -23.49 -9.41
N GLY A 643 -1.67 -23.84 -8.18
CA GLY A 643 -0.40 -23.50 -7.56
C GLY A 643 0.77 -24.15 -8.30
N ASP A 644 1.87 -23.42 -8.43
CA ASP A 644 3.11 -23.86 -9.10
C ASP A 644 4.08 -24.61 -8.17
N GLY A 645 3.65 -24.94 -6.95
CA GLY A 645 4.46 -25.54 -5.90
C GLY A 645 5.24 -24.53 -5.04
N SER A 646 5.30 -23.25 -5.43
CA SER A 646 5.81 -22.16 -4.57
C SER A 646 4.71 -21.50 -3.73
N HIS A 647 3.44 -21.72 -4.11
CA HIS A 647 2.24 -21.28 -3.40
C HIS A 647 1.35 -22.47 -2.99
N GLN A 648 0.26 -22.19 -2.26
CA GLN A 648 -0.80 -23.17 -2.01
C GLN A 648 -1.31 -23.82 -3.31
N PRO A 649 -1.93 -25.02 -3.25
CA PRO A 649 -2.35 -25.75 -4.45
C PRO A 649 -3.36 -25.01 -5.35
N TRP A 650 -4.05 -23.99 -4.82
CA TRP A 650 -5.12 -23.26 -5.46
C TRP A 650 -6.28 -24.17 -5.90
N ILE A 651 -6.73 -25.01 -4.96
CA ILE A 651 -7.77 -26.01 -5.18
C ILE A 651 -8.84 -25.83 -4.11
N LEU A 652 -10.10 -25.66 -4.54
CA LEU A 652 -11.26 -25.72 -3.70
C LEU A 652 -11.40 -27.12 -3.09
N ARG A 653 -11.14 -27.26 -1.78
CA ARG A 653 -11.26 -28.55 -1.09
C ARG A 653 -11.31 -28.43 0.43
N ARG A 654 -11.78 -29.47 1.12
CA ARG A 654 -11.74 -29.58 2.59
C ARG A 654 -12.38 -28.35 3.27
N VAL A 655 -13.54 -27.95 2.79
CA VAL A 655 -14.30 -26.85 3.41
C VAL A 655 -15.33 -27.45 4.36
N ASP A 656 -15.34 -26.96 5.60
CA ASP A 656 -16.21 -27.43 6.67
C ASP A 656 -17.13 -26.31 7.13
N VAL A 657 -18.41 -26.41 6.77
CA VAL A 657 -19.43 -25.38 7.05
C VAL A 657 -20.33 -25.87 8.17
N ARG A 658 -20.18 -25.30 9.36
CA ARG A 658 -20.94 -25.76 10.54
C ARG A 658 -21.56 -24.66 11.37
N ASN A 659 -22.71 -24.94 11.98
CA ASN A 659 -23.32 -24.08 12.99
C ASN A 659 -23.57 -22.63 12.53
N ASN A 660 -23.68 -22.37 11.23
CA ASN A 660 -23.95 -21.04 10.69
C ASN A 660 -25.47 -20.80 10.61
N VAL A 661 -25.86 -19.53 10.67
CA VAL A 661 -27.19 -19.07 10.23
C VAL A 661 -27.03 -18.51 8.83
N LEU A 662 -27.73 -19.10 7.86
CA LEU A 662 -27.57 -18.85 6.42
C LEU A 662 -28.93 -18.43 5.84
N ALA A 663 -29.16 -17.13 5.75
CA ALA A 663 -30.42 -16.55 5.30
C ALA A 663 -30.29 -15.95 3.90
N GLY A 664 -30.96 -16.56 2.92
CA GLY A 664 -31.01 -16.03 1.55
C GLY A 664 -31.85 -14.76 1.49
N ALA A 665 -31.37 -13.74 0.76
CA ALA A 665 -32.17 -12.55 0.46
C ALA A 665 -33.28 -12.87 -0.55
N PRO A 666 -34.42 -12.15 -0.52
CA PRO A 666 -35.37 -12.18 -1.62
C PRO A 666 -34.67 -11.86 -2.96
N GLY A 667 -34.97 -12.64 -4.00
CA GLY A 667 -34.36 -12.52 -5.33
C GLY A 667 -32.93 -13.04 -5.44
N SER A 668 -32.34 -13.60 -4.38
CA SER A 668 -31.01 -14.19 -4.44
C SER A 668 -30.93 -15.37 -5.41
N THR A 669 -29.72 -15.71 -5.87
CA THR A 669 -29.54 -16.78 -6.86
C THR A 669 -29.66 -18.16 -6.23
N ALA A 670 -29.00 -18.36 -5.10
CA ALA A 670 -29.09 -19.53 -4.24
C ALA A 670 -28.58 -19.18 -2.84
N VAL A 671 -28.90 -19.98 -1.82
CA VAL A 671 -28.27 -19.77 -0.50
C VAL A 671 -26.80 -20.18 -0.54
N ILE A 672 -26.51 -21.34 -1.11
CA ILE A 672 -25.14 -21.87 -1.28
C ILE A 672 -24.89 -22.19 -2.75
N GLN A 673 -23.71 -21.85 -3.23
CA GLN A 673 -23.19 -22.33 -4.51
C GLN A 673 -21.82 -22.98 -4.31
N VAL A 674 -21.65 -24.17 -4.90
CA VAL A 674 -20.37 -24.81 -5.16
C VAL A 674 -20.28 -25.02 -6.66
N HIS A 675 -19.34 -24.38 -7.33
CA HIS A 675 -19.20 -24.43 -8.78
C HIS A 675 -17.74 -24.64 -9.19
N ASP A 676 -17.52 -25.56 -10.12
CA ASP A 676 -16.27 -25.71 -10.84
C ASP A 676 -16.48 -25.28 -12.29
N PHE A 677 -15.84 -24.19 -12.69
CA PHE A 677 -15.96 -23.63 -14.04
C PHE A 677 -15.36 -24.55 -15.11
N GLN A 678 -14.45 -25.45 -14.74
CA GLN A 678 -13.92 -26.45 -15.65
C GLN A 678 -14.84 -27.66 -15.81
N GLN A 679 -15.86 -27.76 -14.96
CA GLN A 679 -16.86 -28.82 -14.97
C GLN A 679 -16.25 -30.24 -14.86
N GLN A 680 -15.20 -30.37 -14.04
CA GLN A 680 -14.46 -31.62 -13.83
C GLN A 680 -14.71 -32.19 -12.43
N ALA A 681 -14.75 -31.32 -11.43
CA ALA A 681 -14.90 -31.70 -10.04
C ALA A 681 -16.33 -32.12 -9.73
N TYR A 682 -16.46 -33.24 -9.04
CA TYR A 682 -17.66 -33.54 -8.27
C TYR A 682 -17.44 -33.02 -6.87
N ALA A 683 -18.35 -32.21 -6.34
CA ALA A 683 -18.18 -31.61 -5.02
C ALA A 683 -18.09 -32.65 -3.88
N LYS A 684 -18.55 -33.90 -4.09
CA LYS A 684 -18.30 -35.03 -3.18
C LYS A 684 -16.81 -35.36 -3.01
N ASP A 685 -16.02 -35.13 -4.07
CA ASP A 685 -14.58 -35.41 -4.11
C ASP A 685 -13.75 -34.23 -3.59
N LEU A 686 -14.39 -33.05 -3.44
CA LEU A 686 -13.77 -31.86 -2.85
C LEU A 686 -13.75 -31.89 -1.32
N ALA A 687 -14.31 -32.92 -0.67
CA ALA A 687 -14.42 -33.01 0.79
C ALA A 687 -15.07 -31.76 1.44
N ILE A 688 -16.10 -31.21 0.79
CA ILE A 688 -16.90 -30.11 1.33
C ILE A 688 -18.00 -30.71 2.21
N THR A 689 -18.06 -30.29 3.46
CA THR A 689 -18.96 -30.85 4.47
C THR A 689 -19.84 -29.78 5.10
N PHE A 690 -21.08 -30.15 5.41
CA PHE A 690 -22.06 -29.29 6.08
C PHE A 690 -22.64 -30.00 7.30
N ALA A 691 -22.78 -29.30 8.42
CA ALA A 691 -23.42 -29.83 9.63
C ALA A 691 -23.96 -28.74 10.57
N GLY A 692 -25.15 -28.95 11.13
CA GLY A 692 -25.71 -28.11 12.19
C GLY A 692 -25.97 -26.65 11.80
N ASN A 693 -26.15 -26.37 10.51
CA ASN A 693 -26.50 -25.06 10.00
C ASN A 693 -28.03 -24.82 10.08
N LEU A 694 -28.41 -23.56 10.24
CA LEU A 694 -29.80 -23.11 10.10
C LEU A 694 -29.94 -22.30 8.83
N TYR A 695 -30.64 -22.85 7.84
CA TYR A 695 -30.96 -22.18 6.59
C TYR A 695 -32.28 -21.44 6.70
N GLN A 696 -32.38 -20.28 6.05
CA GLN A 696 -33.65 -19.57 5.91
C GLN A 696 -33.82 -19.01 4.50
N ARG A 697 -35.06 -19.03 4.03
CA ARG A 697 -35.52 -18.34 2.81
C ARG A 697 -36.94 -17.82 2.97
N SER A 698 -37.33 -16.82 2.16
CA SER A 698 -38.64 -16.16 2.28
C SER A 698 -39.78 -17.11 1.92
N THR A 699 -39.60 -17.91 0.87
CA THR A 699 -40.54 -18.96 0.44
C THR A 699 -39.77 -20.13 -0.16
N ALA A 700 -40.44 -21.26 -0.42
CA ALA A 700 -39.85 -22.39 -1.13
C ALA A 700 -39.32 -22.05 -2.55
N LYS A 701 -39.69 -20.88 -3.10
CA LYS A 701 -39.31 -20.42 -4.44
C LYS A 701 -38.40 -19.20 -4.44
N ASP A 702 -38.02 -18.68 -3.27
CA ASP A 702 -37.30 -17.40 -3.18
C ASP A 702 -36.23 -17.40 -2.07
N PRO A 703 -34.96 -17.73 -2.41
CA PRO A 703 -34.54 -18.29 -3.69
C PRO A 703 -35.06 -19.73 -3.88
N SER A 704 -35.40 -20.08 -5.13
CA SER A 704 -35.87 -21.45 -5.47
C SER A 704 -34.80 -22.51 -5.25
N ARG A 705 -33.53 -22.12 -5.36
CA ARG A 705 -32.35 -22.96 -5.19
C ARG A 705 -31.81 -22.78 -3.79
N LEU A 706 -31.84 -23.85 -2.99
CA LEU A 706 -31.18 -23.83 -1.67
C LEU A 706 -29.68 -24.01 -1.86
N VAL A 707 -29.28 -25.07 -2.58
CA VAL A 707 -27.88 -25.40 -2.85
C VAL A 707 -27.70 -25.64 -4.35
N GLN A 708 -26.69 -25.02 -4.94
CA GLN A 708 -26.14 -25.39 -6.24
C GLN A 708 -24.83 -26.14 -6.04
N TRP A 709 -24.67 -27.26 -6.74
CA TRP A 709 -23.64 -28.25 -6.45
C TRP A 709 -22.93 -28.72 -7.71
N ALA A 710 -21.60 -28.64 -7.72
CA ALA A 710 -20.78 -29.13 -8.81
C ALA A 710 -20.87 -30.67 -8.89
N ALA A 711 -21.23 -31.18 -10.06
CA ALA A 711 -21.41 -32.61 -10.34
C ALA A 711 -20.71 -33.00 -11.66
N GLY A 712 -19.43 -32.67 -11.77
CA GLY A 712 -18.68 -32.82 -13.02
C GLY A 712 -19.22 -31.87 -14.09
N PRO A 713 -19.71 -32.37 -15.25
CA PRO A 713 -20.18 -31.54 -16.37
C PRO A 713 -21.42 -30.68 -16.06
N GLN A 714 -22.06 -30.87 -14.91
CA GLN A 714 -23.32 -30.22 -14.55
C GLN A 714 -23.23 -29.46 -13.24
N LEU A 715 -23.97 -28.34 -13.17
CA LEU A 715 -24.29 -27.66 -11.91
C LEU A 715 -25.71 -28.04 -11.49
N VAL A 716 -25.82 -28.98 -10.56
CA VAL A 716 -27.12 -29.50 -10.08
C VAL A 716 -27.68 -28.55 -9.02
N SER A 717 -28.98 -28.27 -9.07
CA SER A 717 -29.66 -27.43 -8.09
C SER A 717 -30.60 -28.27 -7.23
N TYR A 718 -30.48 -28.14 -5.91
CA TYR A 718 -31.38 -28.75 -4.94
C TYR A 718 -32.28 -27.68 -4.33
N SER A 719 -33.59 -27.86 -4.49
CA SER A 719 -34.59 -26.93 -3.96
C SER A 719 -34.92 -27.21 -2.51
N THR A 720 -34.68 -28.42 -2.01
CA THR A 720 -34.96 -28.79 -0.61
C THR A 720 -33.74 -29.40 0.06
N LEU A 721 -33.70 -29.29 1.40
CA LEU A 721 -32.65 -29.90 2.20
C LEU A 721 -32.72 -31.45 2.17
N ALA A 722 -33.91 -32.01 2.00
CA ALA A 722 -34.11 -33.46 1.88
C ALA A 722 -33.48 -34.01 0.59
N ASP A 723 -33.69 -33.33 -0.54
CA ASP A 723 -33.10 -33.72 -1.83
C ASP A 723 -31.58 -33.64 -1.79
N PHE A 724 -31.05 -32.55 -1.22
CA PHE A 724 -29.61 -32.37 -1.05
C PHE A 724 -28.99 -33.49 -0.21
N ARG A 725 -29.61 -33.83 0.93
CA ARG A 725 -29.19 -34.94 1.81
C ARG A 725 -29.21 -36.28 1.09
N SER A 726 -30.31 -36.59 0.42
CA SER A 726 -30.49 -37.85 -0.30
C SER A 726 -29.40 -38.03 -1.37
N ALA A 727 -29.08 -36.95 -2.10
CA ALA A 727 -28.12 -37.00 -3.19
C ALA A 727 -26.65 -37.01 -2.73
N THR A 728 -26.33 -36.43 -1.57
CA THR A 728 -24.93 -36.17 -1.19
C THR A 728 -24.50 -36.79 0.14
N GLY A 729 -25.43 -37.19 1.00
CA GLY A 729 -25.16 -37.59 2.38
C GLY A 729 -24.74 -36.44 3.30
N ASN A 730 -24.63 -35.21 2.81
CA ASN A 730 -24.26 -34.05 3.61
C ASN A 730 -25.40 -33.55 4.50
N ASP A 731 -25.03 -32.75 5.50
CA ASP A 731 -25.94 -31.82 6.18
C ASP A 731 -27.11 -32.47 6.95
N ALA A 732 -26.92 -33.69 7.45
CA ALA A 732 -27.95 -34.48 8.14
C ALA A 732 -28.52 -33.79 9.40
N THR A 733 -27.76 -32.93 10.07
CA THR A 733 -28.14 -32.29 11.35
C THR A 733 -28.73 -30.90 11.22
N SER A 734 -28.74 -30.33 10.01
CA SER A 734 -29.20 -28.96 9.76
C SER A 734 -30.72 -28.82 9.67
N LYS A 735 -31.22 -27.58 9.59
CA LYS A 735 -32.65 -27.31 9.35
C LYS A 735 -32.84 -26.15 8.37
N LEU A 736 -33.94 -26.20 7.63
CA LEU A 736 -34.42 -25.13 6.75
C LEU A 736 -35.71 -24.54 7.33
N VAL A 737 -35.77 -23.22 7.41
CA VAL A 737 -36.96 -22.45 7.79
C VAL A 737 -37.44 -21.63 6.59
N GLU A 738 -38.73 -21.74 6.27
CA GLU A 738 -39.36 -21.02 5.16
C GLU A 738 -40.47 -20.12 5.69
N GLY A 739 -40.71 -18.97 5.05
CA GLY A 739 -41.80 -18.05 5.40
C GLY A 739 -41.52 -17.16 6.61
N SER A 740 -40.75 -17.64 7.59
CA SER A 740 -40.40 -16.89 8.80
C SER A 740 -38.96 -16.40 8.75
N ALA A 741 -38.74 -15.12 9.07
CA ALA A 741 -37.40 -14.59 9.30
C ALA A 741 -36.78 -15.28 10.52
N VAL A 742 -35.50 -15.67 10.43
CA VAL A 742 -34.73 -16.22 11.56
C VAL A 742 -33.69 -15.24 12.09
N VAL A 743 -33.46 -14.14 11.37
CA VAL A 743 -32.53 -13.06 11.71
C VAL A 743 -33.35 -11.82 12.03
N ALA A 744 -33.06 -11.17 13.15
CA ALA A 744 -33.68 -9.91 13.55
C ALA A 744 -32.99 -8.71 12.89
N ALA A 745 -33.59 -7.52 12.99
CA ALA A 745 -33.06 -6.30 12.39
C ALA A 745 -31.70 -5.87 12.99
N ASP A 746 -31.44 -6.24 14.24
CA ASP A 746 -30.15 -6.06 14.93
C ASP A 746 -29.14 -7.18 14.61
N LEU A 747 -29.39 -7.95 13.54
CA LEU A 747 -28.63 -9.11 13.09
C LEU A 747 -28.53 -10.26 14.09
N THR A 748 -29.23 -10.22 15.22
CA THR A 748 -29.26 -11.34 16.17
C THR A 748 -30.23 -12.44 15.73
N LEU A 749 -30.17 -13.60 16.39
CA LEU A 749 -31.08 -14.71 16.12
C LEU A 749 -32.49 -14.37 16.65
N ALA A 750 -33.46 -14.29 15.74
CA ALA A 750 -34.87 -14.03 16.07
C ALA A 750 -35.49 -15.18 16.87
N ALA A 751 -36.65 -14.94 17.51
CA ALA A 751 -37.34 -15.94 18.33
C ALA A 751 -37.67 -17.24 17.57
N THR A 752 -38.16 -17.12 16.34
CA THR A 752 -38.37 -18.20 15.37
C THR A 752 -37.08 -18.99 15.10
N GLY A 753 -35.96 -18.28 14.88
CA GLY A 753 -34.64 -18.87 14.71
C GLY A 753 -34.18 -19.66 15.93
N ARG A 754 -34.35 -19.11 17.14
CA ARG A 754 -34.04 -19.78 18.41
C ARG A 754 -34.81 -21.09 18.58
N THR A 755 -36.11 -21.08 18.28
CA THR A 755 -36.94 -22.30 18.33
C THR A 755 -36.48 -23.34 17.30
N ALA A 756 -36.25 -22.91 16.06
CA ALA A 756 -35.79 -23.81 15.00
C ALA A 756 -34.43 -24.44 15.31
N ALA A 757 -33.52 -23.67 15.92
CA ALA A 757 -32.16 -24.08 16.27
C ALA A 757 -32.08 -25.20 17.34
N GLN A 758 -33.15 -25.53 18.04
CA GLN A 758 -33.12 -26.58 19.06
C GLN A 758 -32.65 -27.92 18.47
N GLY A 759 -31.58 -28.47 19.04
CA GLY A 759 -30.95 -29.73 18.61
C GLY A 759 -30.17 -29.66 17.30
N VAL A 760 -30.02 -28.47 16.70
CA VAL A 760 -29.31 -28.29 15.42
C VAL A 760 -27.79 -28.24 15.60
N PRO A 761 -27.21 -27.46 16.54
CA PRO A 761 -25.77 -27.31 16.63
C PRO A 761 -25.01 -28.60 16.90
N VAL A 762 -23.91 -28.79 16.18
CA VAL A 762 -22.93 -29.84 16.41
C VAL A 762 -21.71 -29.31 17.15
N ALA A 763 -20.84 -30.19 17.65
CA ALA A 763 -19.61 -29.76 18.29
C ALA A 763 -18.70 -29.04 17.28
N VAL A 764 -18.15 -27.89 17.66
CA VAL A 764 -17.09 -27.24 16.87
C VAL A 764 -15.76 -27.98 17.05
N THR A 765 -14.85 -27.83 16.08
CA THR A 765 -13.47 -28.35 16.23
C THR A 765 -12.70 -27.51 17.25
N ASP A 766 -11.60 -28.04 17.79
CA ASP A 766 -10.77 -27.31 18.76
C ASP A 766 -10.18 -26.02 18.19
N SER A 767 -9.82 -26.03 16.90
CA SER A 767 -9.32 -24.82 16.21
C SER A 767 -10.38 -23.71 16.19
N VAL A 768 -11.64 -24.07 15.91
CA VAL A 768 -12.78 -23.13 15.93
C VAL A 768 -13.13 -22.72 17.35
N ALA A 769 -13.11 -23.65 18.31
CA ALA A 769 -13.37 -23.34 19.72
C ALA A 769 -12.37 -22.30 20.25
N GLY A 770 -11.08 -22.48 19.95
CA GLY A 770 -10.02 -21.53 20.28
C GLY A 770 -10.22 -20.17 19.60
N ALA A 771 -10.64 -20.14 18.33
CA ALA A 771 -10.93 -18.89 17.62
C ALA A 771 -12.12 -18.13 18.24
N LEU A 772 -13.19 -18.83 18.60
CA LEU A 772 -14.40 -18.22 19.18
C LEU A 772 -14.25 -17.88 20.68
N GLY A 773 -13.20 -18.37 21.35
CA GLY A 773 -13.04 -18.22 22.80
C GLY A 773 -14.03 -19.06 23.62
N VAL A 774 -14.41 -20.23 23.12
CA VAL A 774 -15.34 -21.16 23.79
C VAL A 774 -14.66 -22.49 24.14
N PRO A 775 -15.21 -23.28 25.08
CA PRO A 775 -14.64 -24.58 25.43
C PRO A 775 -14.64 -25.59 24.27
N SER A 776 -13.69 -26.55 24.29
CA SER A 776 -13.71 -27.69 23.37
C SER A 776 -15.03 -28.48 23.48
N GLY A 777 -15.53 -28.96 22.34
CA GLY A 777 -16.81 -29.67 22.26
C GLY A 777 -18.05 -28.79 22.39
N TRP A 778 -17.90 -27.47 22.51
CA TRP A 778 -19.01 -26.53 22.57
C TRP A 778 -19.96 -26.66 21.37
N LYS A 779 -21.26 -26.53 21.64
CA LYS A 779 -22.35 -26.61 20.66
C LYS A 779 -23.20 -25.35 20.76
N GLY A 780 -23.10 -24.46 19.79
CA GLY A 780 -23.97 -23.30 19.67
C GLY A 780 -24.15 -22.90 18.21
N LEU A 781 -25.18 -22.11 17.93
CA LEU A 781 -25.53 -21.65 16.58
C LEU A 781 -25.19 -20.16 16.42
N GLY A 782 -24.61 -19.80 15.28
CA GLY A 782 -24.30 -18.41 14.95
C GLY A 782 -23.24 -17.79 15.87
N PRO A 783 -23.03 -16.45 15.76
CA PRO A 783 -21.97 -15.75 16.48
C PRO A 783 -22.14 -15.80 18.01
N THR A 784 -21.02 -15.83 18.73
CA THR A 784 -20.96 -15.86 20.19
C THR A 784 -20.96 -14.45 20.82
N GLN A 785 -20.72 -13.43 20.00
CA GLN A 785 -20.71 -12.02 20.38
C GLN A 785 -21.76 -11.27 19.55
N PRO A 786 -22.39 -10.21 20.09
CA PRO A 786 -23.29 -9.37 19.30
C PRO A 786 -22.55 -8.69 18.14
N PRO A 787 -23.27 -8.27 17.08
CA PRO A 787 -22.64 -7.51 16.01
C PRO A 787 -22.13 -6.18 16.57
N ARG A 788 -20.99 -5.75 16.06
CA ARG A 788 -20.46 -4.42 16.33
C ARG A 788 -21.20 -3.40 15.46
N PRO A 789 -21.65 -2.27 16.04
CA PRO A 789 -22.45 -1.27 15.35
C PRO A 789 -21.67 -0.50 14.28
#